data_AF-A0A2S8G862-F1
#
_entry.id   AF-A0A2S8G862-F1
#
_cell.length_a   1.000
_cell.length_b   1.000
_cell.length_c   1.000
_cell.angle_alpha   90.00
_cell.angle_beta   90.00
_cell.angle_gamma   90.00
#
_symmetry.space_group_name_H-M   'P 1'
#
loop_
_entity.id
_entity.type
_entity.pdbx_description
1 polymer ?
#
loop_
_entity_poly.entity_id
_entity_poly.type
_entity_poly.pdbx_seq_one_letter_code
_entity_poly.pdbx_strand_id
1 'polypeptide(L)'
;MRFAVAPSQFGTYRNHSRIPVLISAAIAVLAPVLSTDTRLVAADHSPELKTWGENYTKDVLPIVKSKCLECHTGDDADGEFDLATFSSGESAIEAGDIWERVARRVRQNEMPPEGSPGLSDPQKSAFYRWLDSRPGQDLCKQLASDETQSWYRGHVMSRRLTRTEYRNAMRDLVGIELKPSELPPSDGAGGEGFDTVGDALFTSPIHLEAYLMAADRLIETALPEGEQGASEEVIAARRRILSSLPKSIDSASDLDDRDAAKANIEAFAERAWRRPPTPEEVERLLTIFDAALSRTGSFIAAQRQPLKAILVSPHFLFVVESEPEAGGVQRISPHQLATRLALLIWSSIPDDRLLQLADSGALYDEEVLRGEVRRMLADSKADSLGENFGLQWLGLKEFGNGPKPDAEVFPEYDDKLAAAMREEAVRTVASVFRANAPLTDLIDADYIYANASLAKHYGIDLPPDSSWQQVKLDSRQRGGVLTMASVLTSASYPRRTSPVLRGRWILEEVLGARVPPPPPNVPALEDEHGEAKPTTLRERLELHRQKAECASCHNRMDPLGFGLENFDGIGRWRESDNGQPIDSAGKLPSGDTFSGPEELKVILLKRSGEFQKHFVRKLLGFGLGRDLNKFDNCVVDRCLKCLKENDLKAGILIEEIALSYPFQHRYFKADK
;
A
#
# COMPACT_ATOMS: atom_id res chain seq x y z
N MET A 1 47.56 -9.62 -28.49
CA MET A 1 48.13 -9.30 -29.82
C MET A 1 47.04 -8.57 -30.60
N ARG A 2 47.39 -7.43 -31.23
CA ARG A 2 46.48 -6.46 -31.88
C ARG A 2 45.81 -6.98 -33.16
N PHE A 3 44.82 -6.20 -33.61
CA PHE A 3 44.21 -6.01 -34.95
C PHE A 3 42.72 -6.37 -34.98
N ALA A 4 41.80 -5.68 -35.65
CA ALA A 4 41.55 -4.30 -36.07
C ALA A 4 40.23 -4.33 -36.89
N VAL A 5 39.63 -3.15 -37.13
CA VAL A 5 38.72 -2.82 -38.28
C VAL A 5 37.21 -3.08 -38.12
N ALA A 6 36.45 -1.99 -37.95
CA ALA A 6 35.11 -1.73 -38.52
C ALA A 6 35.27 -1.07 -39.92
N PRO A 7 34.27 -0.56 -40.68
CA PRO A 7 32.83 -0.84 -40.91
C PRO A 7 32.46 -0.88 -42.44
N SER A 8 31.19 -1.10 -42.82
CA SER A 8 30.57 -0.61 -44.10
C SER A 8 29.04 -0.73 -44.01
N GLN A 9 28.19 0.30 -44.13
CA GLN A 9 27.89 1.28 -45.20
C GLN A 9 27.15 0.70 -46.42
N PHE A 10 25.94 1.22 -46.67
CA PHE A 10 25.37 1.79 -47.92
C PHE A 10 24.01 2.43 -47.53
N GLY A 11 23.67 3.70 -47.73
CA GLY A 11 24.00 4.68 -48.77
C GLY A 11 22.75 4.91 -49.66
N THR A 12 21.80 5.79 -49.28
CA THR A 12 21.63 7.23 -49.65
C THR A 12 20.91 7.57 -50.99
N TYR A 13 20.20 8.72 -50.95
CA TYR A 13 19.75 9.64 -52.03
C TYR A 13 18.40 9.34 -52.74
N ARG A 14 17.57 10.31 -53.19
CA ARG A 14 17.76 11.76 -53.44
C ARG A 14 16.41 12.53 -53.54
N ASN A 15 16.59 13.85 -53.66
CA ASN A 15 15.73 15.02 -53.60
C ASN A 15 14.91 15.35 -54.89
N HIS A 16 13.98 16.31 -54.74
CA HIS A 16 13.42 17.30 -55.70
C HIS A 16 12.17 17.03 -56.57
N SER A 17 11.15 17.90 -56.39
CA SER A 17 10.57 18.88 -57.38
C SER A 17 9.35 19.61 -56.74
N ARG A 18 9.36 20.91 -56.39
CA ARG A 18 8.90 22.13 -57.14
C ARG A 18 7.73 21.85 -58.11
N ILE A 19 6.62 22.61 -58.23
CA ILE A 19 6.45 24.07 -58.50
C ILE A 19 5.00 24.57 -58.08
N PRO A 20 4.48 25.79 -58.39
CA PRO A 20 3.97 26.80 -57.43
C PRO A 20 2.44 27.11 -57.59
N VAL A 21 1.92 28.19 -56.95
CA VAL A 21 1.07 29.26 -57.57
C VAL A 21 0.36 30.13 -56.51
N LEU A 22 0.77 31.41 -56.51
CA LEU A 22 0.07 32.71 -56.40
C LEU A 22 -1.07 32.98 -55.41
N ILE A 23 -0.86 34.11 -54.73
CA ILE A 23 -1.73 34.96 -53.92
C ILE A 23 -2.80 35.65 -54.78
N SER A 24 -4.03 35.78 -54.27
CA SER A 24 -4.94 36.89 -54.59
C SER A 24 -5.90 37.16 -53.44
N ALA A 25 -6.26 38.44 -53.30
CA ALA A 25 -6.76 39.10 -52.11
C ALA A 25 -8.29 39.35 -52.09
N ALA A 26 -8.80 39.54 -50.87
CA ALA A 26 -9.90 40.42 -50.43
C ALA A 26 -11.34 40.18 -50.90
N ILE A 27 -12.29 40.11 -49.93
CA ILE A 27 -13.34 41.12 -49.64
C ILE A 27 -14.18 40.64 -48.43
N ALA A 28 -14.48 41.56 -47.52
CA ALA A 28 -15.26 41.38 -46.30
C ALA A 28 -16.72 41.85 -46.47
N VAL A 29 -17.72 41.19 -45.84
CA VAL A 29 -19.01 41.77 -45.38
C VAL A 29 -19.65 40.95 -44.23
N LEU A 30 -19.68 41.56 -43.03
CA LEU A 30 -20.68 41.64 -41.94
C LEU A 30 -21.66 40.49 -41.52
N ALA A 31 -21.44 39.98 -40.29
CA ALA A 31 -22.32 39.81 -39.08
C ALA A 31 -23.60 38.92 -39.09
N PRO A 32 -24.17 38.52 -37.91
CA PRO A 32 -23.58 38.04 -36.65
C PRO A 32 -24.24 36.71 -36.17
N VAL A 33 -23.50 35.81 -35.50
CA VAL A 33 -24.13 34.76 -34.66
C VAL A 33 -23.42 34.72 -33.33
N LEU A 34 -24.09 35.28 -32.33
CA LEU A 34 -24.07 34.98 -30.91
C LEU A 34 -22.76 34.36 -30.39
N SER A 35 -21.92 35.22 -29.83
CA SER A 35 -21.01 34.83 -28.75
C SER A 35 -21.84 34.27 -27.60
N THR A 36 -21.89 32.95 -27.46
CA THR A 36 -22.01 32.35 -26.14
C THR A 36 -20.61 32.32 -25.56
N ASP A 37 -20.33 33.33 -24.72
CA ASP A 37 -19.27 33.32 -23.74
C ASP A 37 -19.25 31.96 -23.04
N THR A 38 -18.29 31.10 -23.40
CA THR A 38 -17.86 30.00 -22.55
C THR A 38 -17.06 30.61 -21.40
N ARG A 39 -17.77 31.27 -20.47
CA ARG A 39 -17.21 31.50 -19.14
C ARG A 39 -17.05 30.13 -18.52
N LEU A 40 -15.80 29.74 -18.30
CA LEU A 40 -15.42 28.82 -17.23
C LEU A 40 -16.25 29.20 -16.00
N VAL A 41 -17.19 28.33 -15.62
CA VAL A 41 -17.90 28.48 -14.35
C VAL A 41 -16.85 28.21 -13.28
N ALA A 42 -16.27 29.28 -12.73
CA ALA A 42 -15.51 29.21 -11.50
C ALA A 42 -16.38 28.46 -10.48
N ALA A 43 -15.84 27.38 -9.89
CA ALA A 43 -16.55 26.61 -8.89
C ALA A 43 -16.99 27.57 -7.77
N ASP A 44 -18.29 27.76 -7.57
CA ASP A 44 -18.80 28.72 -6.61
C ASP A 44 -18.50 28.18 -5.20
N HIS A 45 -17.38 28.62 -4.61
CA HIS A 45 -16.95 28.18 -3.28
C HIS A 45 -18.02 28.52 -2.23
N SER A 46 -18.17 27.66 -1.22
CA SER A 46 -19.12 27.91 -0.14
C SER A 46 -18.85 29.28 0.53
N PRO A 47 -19.88 29.93 1.09
CA PRO A 47 -19.71 31.19 1.80
C PRO A 47 -18.61 31.12 2.87
N GLU A 48 -18.51 29.99 3.59
CA GLU A 48 -17.47 29.82 4.61
C GLU A 48 -16.06 29.75 4.00
N LEU A 49 -15.89 29.07 2.85
CA LEU A 49 -14.60 29.00 2.16
C LEU A 49 -14.16 30.35 1.61
N LYS A 50 -15.12 31.14 1.09
CA LYS A 50 -14.85 32.52 0.67
C LYS A 50 -14.38 33.36 1.85
N THR A 51 -15.06 33.29 2.99
CA THR A 51 -14.60 33.94 4.24
C THR A 51 -13.23 33.45 4.68
N TRP A 52 -12.93 32.16 4.54
CA TRP A 52 -11.61 31.61 4.84
C TRP A 52 -10.51 32.18 3.91
N GLY A 53 -10.78 32.32 2.61
CA GLY A 53 -9.88 32.96 1.65
C GLY A 53 -9.72 34.48 1.89
N GLU A 54 -10.77 35.16 2.32
CA GLU A 54 -10.70 36.56 2.76
C GLU A 54 -9.78 36.71 3.98
N ASN A 55 -9.94 35.83 4.97
CA ASN A 55 -9.08 35.78 6.15
C ASN A 55 -7.63 35.45 5.80
N TYR A 56 -7.38 34.60 4.79
CA TYR A 56 -6.03 34.39 4.26
C TYR A 56 -5.42 35.70 3.77
N THR A 57 -6.15 36.40 2.89
CA THR A 57 -5.68 37.64 2.26
C THR A 57 -5.38 38.72 3.31
N LYS A 58 -6.22 38.78 4.37
CA LYS A 58 -6.14 39.76 5.44
C LYS A 58 -5.06 39.46 6.48
N ASP A 59 -5.05 38.23 7.01
CA ASP A 59 -4.31 37.90 8.23
C ASP A 59 -3.08 37.04 7.97
N VAL A 60 -3.05 36.26 6.88
CA VAL A 60 -1.97 35.28 6.60
C VAL A 60 -1.03 35.75 5.50
N LEU A 61 -1.54 36.27 4.39
CA LEU A 61 -0.73 36.76 3.27
C LEU A 61 0.34 37.79 3.70
N PRO A 62 0.09 38.72 4.65
CA PRO A 62 1.14 39.60 5.16
C PRO A 62 2.27 38.86 5.89
N ILE A 63 1.95 37.78 6.59
CA ILE A 63 2.93 36.92 7.26
C ILE A 63 3.77 36.19 6.20
N VAL A 64 3.12 35.59 5.20
CA VAL A 64 3.79 34.88 4.09
C VAL A 64 4.76 35.82 3.36
N LYS A 65 4.30 37.02 3.01
CA LYS A 65 5.12 38.05 2.34
C LYS A 65 6.33 38.47 3.16
N SER A 66 6.19 38.58 4.48
CA SER A 66 7.26 39.09 5.36
C SER A 66 8.20 38.01 5.89
N LYS A 67 7.77 36.75 5.95
CA LYS A 67 8.51 35.66 6.63
C LYS A 67 8.84 34.47 5.75
N CYS A 68 8.20 34.34 4.57
CA CYS A 68 8.35 33.16 3.72
C CYS A 68 8.89 33.50 2.34
N LEU A 69 8.42 34.60 1.72
CA LEU A 69 8.77 34.95 0.34
C LEU A 69 10.25 35.37 0.15
N GLU A 70 10.99 35.67 1.22
CA GLU A 70 12.43 35.93 1.11
C GLU A 70 13.20 34.70 0.58
N CYS A 71 12.74 33.49 0.95
CA CYS A 71 13.36 32.21 0.55
C CYS A 71 12.51 31.42 -0.45
N HIS A 72 11.18 31.59 -0.44
CA HIS A 72 10.24 30.80 -1.23
C HIS A 72 9.60 31.60 -2.38
N THR A 73 10.41 32.22 -3.23
CA THR A 73 9.95 32.99 -4.40
C THR A 73 10.79 32.69 -5.63
N GLY A 74 10.12 32.42 -6.76
CA GLY A 74 10.74 32.30 -8.09
C GLY A 74 11.52 30.99 -8.32
N ASP A 75 12.30 30.97 -9.42
CA ASP A 75 12.98 29.75 -9.90
C ASP A 75 14.09 29.26 -8.95
N ASP A 76 14.63 30.15 -8.10
CA ASP A 76 15.66 29.85 -7.09
C ASP A 76 15.05 29.60 -5.69
N ALA A 77 13.74 29.36 -5.59
CA ALA A 77 13.07 29.14 -4.32
C ALA A 77 13.62 27.91 -3.56
N ASP A 78 13.86 28.07 -2.26
CA ASP A 78 14.34 26.99 -1.40
C ASP A 78 13.38 25.79 -1.44
N GLY A 79 13.93 24.63 -1.79
CA GLY A 79 13.18 23.38 -1.91
C GLY A 79 12.22 23.34 -3.10
N GLU A 80 12.47 24.14 -4.16
CA GLU A 80 11.65 24.25 -5.38
C GLU A 80 10.18 24.59 -5.07
N PHE A 81 9.97 25.37 -4.01
CA PHE A 81 8.66 25.66 -3.48
C PHE A 81 8.37 27.16 -3.52
N ASP A 82 7.66 27.59 -4.57
CA ASP A 82 7.29 28.99 -4.80
C ASP A 82 5.94 29.34 -4.18
N LEU A 83 5.98 30.08 -3.06
CA LEU A 83 4.80 30.57 -2.36
C LEU A 83 4.20 31.84 -2.99
N ALA A 84 4.90 32.49 -3.94
CA ALA A 84 4.39 33.67 -4.62
C ALA A 84 3.16 33.37 -5.50
N THR A 85 2.99 32.10 -5.89
CA THR A 85 1.83 31.58 -6.62
C THR A 85 0.52 31.72 -5.83
N PHE A 86 0.58 31.77 -4.50
CA PHE A 86 -0.60 31.87 -3.61
C PHE A 86 -0.89 33.30 -3.16
N SER A 87 -0.97 34.22 -4.12
CA SER A 87 -1.06 35.66 -3.85
C SER A 87 -2.46 36.18 -3.47
N SER A 88 -3.48 35.32 -3.43
CA SER A 88 -4.87 35.67 -3.12
C SER A 88 -5.57 34.60 -2.29
N GLY A 89 -6.73 34.94 -1.70
CA GLY A 89 -7.59 33.98 -1.02
C GLY A 89 -8.08 32.84 -1.92
N GLU A 90 -8.33 33.14 -3.20
CA GLU A 90 -8.79 32.16 -4.18
C GLU A 90 -7.71 31.10 -4.47
N SER A 91 -6.48 31.53 -4.72
CA SER A 91 -5.37 30.58 -4.91
C SER A 91 -5.03 29.81 -3.64
N ALA A 92 -5.24 30.38 -2.45
CA ALA A 92 -5.12 29.66 -1.19
C ALA A 92 -6.21 28.59 -0.99
N ILE A 93 -7.45 28.84 -1.43
CA ILE A 93 -8.56 27.86 -1.39
C ILE A 93 -8.24 26.65 -2.27
N GLU A 94 -7.77 26.89 -3.50
CA GLU A 94 -7.40 25.82 -4.44
C GLU A 94 -6.21 24.99 -3.93
N ALA A 95 -5.31 25.62 -3.19
CA ALA A 95 -4.08 25.02 -2.68
C ALA A 95 -4.13 24.62 -1.20
N GLY A 96 -5.31 24.39 -0.62
CA GLY A 96 -5.42 24.15 0.82
C GLY A 96 -4.58 22.97 1.35
N ASP A 97 -4.38 21.92 0.56
CA ASP A 97 -3.50 20.78 0.92
C ASP A 97 -2.01 21.19 1.01
N ILE A 98 -1.61 22.18 0.21
CA ILE A 98 -0.28 22.79 0.27
C ILE A 98 -0.14 23.56 1.58
N TRP A 99 -1.16 24.34 1.96
CA TRP A 99 -1.17 25.09 3.21
C TRP A 99 -1.18 24.19 4.45
N GLU A 100 -1.82 23.02 4.40
CA GLU A 100 -1.70 22.00 5.46
C GLU A 100 -0.26 21.50 5.61
N ARG A 101 0.44 21.25 4.49
CA ARG A 101 1.86 20.86 4.52
C ARG A 101 2.74 21.97 5.09
N VAL A 102 2.54 23.22 4.68
CA VAL A 102 3.26 24.40 5.19
C VAL A 102 3.05 24.49 6.70
N ALA A 103 1.80 24.40 7.16
CA ALA A 103 1.49 24.50 8.58
C ALA A 103 2.05 23.38 9.43
N ARG A 104 2.10 22.16 8.92
CA ARG A 104 2.77 21.06 9.61
C ARG A 104 4.25 21.40 9.85
N ARG A 105 4.97 21.89 8.84
CA ARG A 105 6.38 22.31 8.99
C ARG A 105 6.55 23.43 10.01
N VAL A 106 5.67 24.43 9.97
CA VAL A 106 5.70 25.55 10.93
C VAL A 106 5.36 25.10 12.36
N ARG A 107 4.38 24.20 12.56
CA ARG A 107 4.03 23.61 13.86
C ARG A 107 5.17 22.79 14.46
N GLN A 108 5.93 22.12 13.60
CA GLN A 108 7.09 21.31 13.98
C GLN A 108 8.35 22.17 14.20
N ASN A 109 8.24 23.50 14.13
CA ASN A 109 9.36 24.47 14.17
C ASN A 109 10.45 24.16 13.14
N GLU A 110 10.09 23.58 11.99
CA GLU A 110 11.01 23.32 10.88
C GLU A 110 11.24 24.55 10.01
N MET A 111 10.22 25.41 9.99
CA MET A 111 10.22 26.66 9.25
C MET A 111 9.77 27.78 10.19
N PRO A 112 10.50 28.90 10.24
CA PRO A 112 11.75 29.18 9.51
C PRO A 112 12.96 28.39 10.04
N PRO A 113 14.01 28.14 9.22
CA PRO A 113 15.21 27.43 9.66
C PRO A 113 15.99 28.24 10.71
N GLU A 114 16.90 27.57 11.41
CA GLU A 114 17.71 28.17 12.46
C GLU A 114 18.59 29.30 11.88
N GLY A 115 18.50 30.50 12.46
CA GLY A 115 19.17 31.72 11.96
C GLY A 115 18.29 32.62 11.07
N SER A 116 17.13 32.15 10.61
CA SER A 116 16.17 32.97 9.87
C SER A 116 15.20 33.73 10.78
N PRO A 117 14.55 34.82 10.31
CA PRO A 117 13.59 35.57 11.11
C PRO A 117 12.39 34.72 11.51
N GLY A 118 12.34 34.28 12.77
CA GLY A 118 11.24 33.47 13.31
C GLY A 118 9.86 34.13 13.17
N LEU A 119 8.82 33.30 13.24
CA LEU A 119 7.43 33.74 13.44
C LEU A 119 7.22 34.05 14.92
N SER A 120 6.67 35.23 15.22
CA SER A 120 6.23 35.56 16.58
C SER A 120 5.01 34.74 17.00
N ASP A 121 4.78 34.57 18.30
CA ASP A 121 3.62 33.81 18.81
C ASP A 121 2.27 34.32 18.29
N PRO A 122 2.03 35.65 18.13
CA PRO A 122 0.82 36.15 17.49
C PRO A 122 0.71 35.75 16.01
N GLN A 123 1.82 35.74 15.27
CA GLN A 123 1.85 35.30 13.87
C GLN A 123 1.57 33.80 13.75
N LYS A 124 2.21 32.97 14.58
CA LYS A 124 1.93 31.52 14.66
C LYS A 124 0.46 31.28 14.99
N SER A 125 -0.06 32.01 15.99
CA SER A 125 -1.47 31.89 16.42
C SER A 125 -2.46 32.34 15.35
N ALA A 126 -2.17 33.40 14.59
CA ALA A 126 -3.01 33.83 13.47
C ALA A 126 -2.99 32.78 12.35
N PHE A 127 -1.81 32.28 12.01
CA PHE A 127 -1.61 31.27 10.97
C PHE A 127 -2.33 29.95 11.29
N TYR A 128 -2.16 29.43 12.51
CA TYR A 128 -2.82 28.19 12.92
C TYR A 128 -4.33 28.35 13.05
N ARG A 129 -4.82 29.45 13.64
CA ARG A 129 -6.27 29.70 13.73
C ARG A 129 -6.91 29.79 12.35
N TRP A 130 -6.26 30.46 11.41
CA TRP A 130 -6.75 30.50 10.03
C TRP A 130 -6.84 29.09 9.45
N LEU A 131 -5.78 28.29 9.53
CA LEU A 131 -5.79 26.92 9.01
C LEU A 131 -6.84 26.03 9.70
N ASP A 132 -6.92 26.07 11.03
CA ASP A 132 -7.87 25.29 11.82
C ASP A 132 -9.32 25.72 11.59
N SER A 133 -9.54 26.94 11.09
CA SER A 133 -10.84 27.45 10.68
C SER A 133 -11.23 27.10 9.24
N ARG A 134 -10.39 26.37 8.49
CA ARG A 134 -10.69 25.96 7.12
C ARG A 134 -11.97 25.11 7.12
N PRO A 135 -13.04 25.57 6.45
CA PRO A 135 -14.25 24.77 6.32
C PRO A 135 -13.92 23.50 5.54
N GLY A 136 -14.37 22.36 6.07
CA GLY A 136 -14.33 21.12 5.30
C GLY A 136 -15.13 21.29 4.01
N GLN A 137 -14.56 20.90 2.88
CA GLN A 137 -15.33 20.77 1.65
C GLN A 137 -16.05 19.40 1.73
N ASP A 138 -17.38 19.36 1.62
CA ASP A 138 -18.11 18.10 1.48
C ASP A 138 -17.88 17.51 0.07
N LEU A 139 -16.70 16.91 -0.07
CA LEU A 139 -16.25 16.16 -1.22
C LEU A 139 -16.55 14.67 -1.07
N CYS A 140 -17.25 14.28 0.00
CA CYS A 140 -17.38 12.89 0.44
C CYS A 140 -18.11 12.01 -0.58
N LYS A 141 -18.82 12.62 -1.54
CA LYS A 141 -19.54 11.96 -2.63
C LYS A 141 -18.98 12.29 -4.02
N GLN A 142 -17.81 12.94 -4.09
CA GLN A 142 -17.16 13.26 -5.34
C GLN A 142 -16.06 12.25 -5.65
N LEU A 143 -15.97 11.84 -6.92
CA LEU A 143 -14.83 11.11 -7.47
C LEU A 143 -14.21 11.97 -8.57
N ALA A 144 -12.92 11.75 -8.83
CA ALA A 144 -12.24 12.42 -9.94
C ALA A 144 -12.86 12.01 -11.30
N SER A 145 -13.24 12.99 -12.12
CA SER A 145 -13.73 12.86 -13.50
C SER A 145 -12.66 13.23 -14.53
N ASP A 146 -12.87 12.94 -15.82
CA ASP A 146 -11.97 13.28 -16.94
C ASP A 146 -11.51 14.76 -16.96
N GLU A 147 -12.37 15.69 -16.58
CA GLU A 147 -12.05 17.13 -16.55
C GLU A 147 -11.13 17.50 -15.38
N THR A 148 -11.33 16.84 -14.24
CA THR A 148 -10.42 16.94 -13.08
C THR A 148 -9.17 16.06 -13.23
N GLN A 149 -9.10 15.23 -14.28
CA GLN A 149 -8.04 14.23 -14.52
C GLN A 149 -6.83 14.75 -15.31
N SER A 150 -6.87 15.94 -15.92
CA SER A 150 -5.81 16.42 -16.84
C SER A 150 -4.41 16.54 -16.21
N TRP A 151 -4.29 16.40 -14.89
CA TRP A 151 -3.06 16.37 -14.09
C TRP A 151 -2.95 15.11 -13.18
N TYR A 152 -3.79 14.08 -13.37
CA TYR A 152 -4.11 13.10 -12.33
C TYR A 152 -3.42 11.74 -12.46
N ARG A 153 -2.86 11.26 -11.33
CA ARG A 153 -2.56 9.86 -11.00
C ARG A 153 -3.66 9.36 -10.05
N GLY A 154 -4.35 8.27 -10.37
CA GLY A 154 -5.41 7.71 -9.52
C GLY A 154 -6.64 7.16 -10.24
N HIS A 155 -6.55 6.89 -11.55
CA HIS A 155 -7.53 6.01 -12.19
C HIS A 155 -7.42 4.63 -11.55
N VAL A 156 -8.54 4.02 -11.14
CA VAL A 156 -8.51 2.59 -10.78
C VAL A 156 -8.38 1.86 -12.11
N MET A 157 -7.16 1.56 -12.54
CA MET A 157 -6.96 0.71 -13.71
C MET A 157 -7.44 -0.71 -13.39
N SER A 158 -7.99 -1.42 -14.38
CA SER A 158 -8.16 -2.86 -14.27
C SER A 158 -6.79 -3.45 -13.98
N ARG A 159 -6.65 -4.12 -12.83
CA ARG A 159 -5.38 -4.66 -12.37
C ARG A 159 -5.43 -6.17 -12.33
N ARG A 160 -4.30 -6.82 -12.56
CA ARG A 160 -4.17 -8.24 -12.24
C ARG A 160 -4.23 -8.45 -10.72
N LEU A 161 -4.54 -9.67 -10.31
CA LEU A 161 -4.26 -10.10 -8.94
C LEU A 161 -2.76 -9.95 -8.69
N THR A 162 -2.40 -9.50 -7.48
CA THR A 162 -1.01 -9.55 -7.02
C THR A 162 -0.56 -11.01 -6.92
N ARG A 163 0.75 -11.26 -6.90
CA ARG A 163 1.35 -12.58 -6.73
C ARG A 163 0.80 -13.28 -5.48
N THR A 164 0.59 -12.55 -4.39
CA THR A 164 -0.01 -13.11 -3.17
C THR A 164 -1.51 -13.35 -3.34
N GLU A 165 -2.26 -12.39 -3.90
CA GLU A 165 -3.69 -12.58 -4.14
C GLU A 165 -3.96 -13.79 -5.05
N TYR A 166 -3.15 -13.97 -6.09
CA TYR A 166 -3.21 -15.14 -6.97
C TYR A 166 -2.93 -16.44 -6.22
N ARG A 167 -1.86 -16.49 -5.40
CA ARG A 167 -1.53 -17.66 -4.56
C ARG A 167 -2.71 -18.04 -3.65
N ASN A 168 -3.25 -17.07 -2.93
CA ASN A 168 -4.34 -17.27 -1.98
C ASN A 168 -5.64 -17.67 -2.69
N ALA A 169 -5.97 -17.02 -3.82
CA ALA A 169 -7.13 -17.36 -4.64
C ALA A 169 -7.05 -18.78 -5.17
N MET A 170 -5.89 -19.21 -5.68
CA MET A 170 -5.66 -20.58 -6.15
C MET A 170 -5.84 -21.61 -5.02
N ARG A 171 -5.27 -21.34 -3.83
CA ARG A 171 -5.44 -22.18 -2.63
C ARG A 171 -6.91 -22.27 -2.21
N ASP A 172 -7.62 -21.15 -2.17
CA ASP A 172 -9.01 -21.12 -1.70
C ASP A 172 -9.98 -21.76 -2.72
N LEU A 173 -9.65 -21.67 -4.01
CA LEU A 173 -10.44 -22.27 -5.09
C LEU A 173 -10.26 -23.79 -5.16
N VAL A 174 -9.01 -24.28 -5.12
CA VAL A 174 -8.63 -25.68 -5.36
C VAL A 174 -8.41 -26.47 -4.06
N GLY A 175 -7.87 -25.83 -3.02
CA GLY A 175 -7.52 -26.47 -1.75
C GLY A 175 -6.07 -26.94 -1.65
N ILE A 176 -5.23 -26.65 -2.66
CA ILE A 176 -3.80 -26.99 -2.69
C ILE A 176 -2.99 -25.70 -2.83
N GLU A 177 -1.93 -25.56 -2.05
CA GLU A 177 -1.06 -24.39 -2.09
C GLU A 177 0.05 -24.53 -3.15
N LEU A 178 0.21 -23.48 -3.99
CA LEU A 178 1.29 -23.39 -4.95
C LEU A 178 2.62 -23.06 -4.24
N LYS A 179 3.70 -23.71 -4.65
CA LYS A 179 5.03 -23.39 -4.14
C LYS A 179 5.51 -22.05 -4.68
N PRO A 180 6.43 -21.35 -3.97
CA PRO A 180 6.99 -20.09 -4.45
C PRO A 180 7.59 -20.14 -5.87
N SER A 181 8.16 -21.28 -6.28
CA SER A 181 8.72 -21.50 -7.62
C SER A 181 7.68 -21.63 -8.74
N GLU A 182 6.40 -21.81 -8.39
CA GLU A 182 5.28 -21.97 -9.33
C GLU A 182 4.48 -20.68 -9.54
N LEU A 183 4.80 -19.64 -8.77
CA LEU A 183 4.08 -18.38 -8.79
C LEU A 183 4.70 -17.40 -9.81
N PRO A 184 3.89 -16.50 -10.40
CA PRO A 184 4.38 -15.48 -11.35
C PRO A 184 5.37 -14.51 -10.67
N PRO A 185 6.27 -13.83 -11.41
CA PRO A 185 7.27 -12.93 -10.83
C PRO A 185 6.73 -11.92 -9.79
N SER A 186 7.60 -11.41 -8.92
CA SER A 186 7.22 -10.43 -7.90
C SER A 186 6.68 -9.13 -8.50
N ASP A 187 5.74 -8.52 -7.77
CA ASP A 187 5.07 -7.30 -8.19
C ASP A 187 5.84 -6.04 -7.77
N GLY A 188 5.83 -5.04 -8.66
CA GLY A 188 6.25 -3.68 -8.32
C GLY A 188 5.23 -3.01 -7.39
N ALA A 189 5.69 -2.07 -6.57
CA ALA A 189 4.84 -1.23 -5.75
C ALA A 189 4.61 0.13 -6.44
N GLY A 190 3.43 0.71 -6.23
CA GLY A 190 3.05 2.02 -6.74
C GLY A 190 2.23 2.83 -5.73
N GLY A 191 1.87 4.04 -6.13
CA GLY A 191 1.03 4.96 -5.35
C GLY A 191 1.50 5.21 -3.91
N GLU A 192 0.64 4.88 -2.93
CA GLU A 192 0.95 4.97 -1.48
C GLU A 192 1.97 3.90 -0.99
N GLY A 193 2.62 3.17 -1.91
CA GLY A 193 3.70 2.21 -1.61
C GLY A 193 3.27 0.74 -1.63
N PHE A 194 2.19 0.41 -2.34
CA PHE A 194 1.61 -0.94 -2.36
C PHE A 194 1.58 -1.52 -3.77
N ASP A 195 1.70 -2.85 -3.85
CA ASP A 195 1.57 -3.61 -5.09
C ASP A 195 0.12 -3.78 -5.57
N THR A 196 -0.88 -3.33 -4.80
CA THR A 196 -2.27 -3.30 -5.24
C THR A 196 -2.58 -2.19 -6.25
N VAL A 197 -1.59 -1.36 -6.58
CA VAL A 197 -1.75 -0.24 -7.53
C VAL A 197 -1.68 -0.73 -8.98
N GLY A 198 -2.78 -0.55 -9.71
CA GLY A 198 -2.93 -1.05 -11.08
C GLY A 198 -1.84 -0.58 -12.05
N ASP A 199 -1.41 0.68 -11.93
CA ASP A 199 -0.37 1.30 -12.78
C ASP A 199 1.01 0.60 -12.66
N ALA A 200 1.25 -0.15 -11.58
CA ALA A 200 2.51 -0.87 -11.36
C ALA A 200 2.44 -2.35 -11.75
N LEU A 201 1.26 -2.88 -12.08
CA LEU A 201 0.98 -4.29 -12.29
C LEU A 201 0.96 -4.70 -13.77
N PHE A 202 2.03 -4.40 -14.50
CA PHE A 202 2.18 -4.82 -15.89
C PHE A 202 2.18 -6.35 -16.03
N THR A 203 1.68 -6.84 -17.17
CA THR A 203 1.71 -8.27 -17.52
C THR A 203 2.76 -8.49 -18.60
N SER A 204 3.80 -9.26 -18.29
CA SER A 204 4.84 -9.66 -19.24
C SER A 204 4.60 -11.09 -19.76
N PRO A 205 5.26 -11.52 -20.85
CA PRO A 205 5.17 -12.91 -21.34
C PRO A 205 5.46 -13.96 -20.26
N ILE A 206 6.44 -13.69 -19.38
CA ILE A 206 6.81 -14.57 -18.26
C ILE A 206 5.62 -14.77 -17.29
N HIS A 207 4.78 -13.75 -17.09
CA HIS A 207 3.59 -13.91 -16.25
C HIS A 207 2.59 -14.86 -16.89
N LEU A 208 2.34 -14.74 -18.19
CA LEU A 208 1.40 -15.61 -18.92
C LEU A 208 1.87 -17.07 -18.91
N GLU A 209 3.16 -17.32 -19.13
CA GLU A 209 3.76 -18.64 -19.03
C GLU A 209 3.59 -19.22 -17.61
N ALA A 210 3.90 -18.43 -16.58
CA ALA A 210 3.73 -18.85 -15.19
C ALA A 210 2.27 -19.18 -14.85
N TYR A 211 1.30 -18.38 -15.30
CA TYR A 211 -0.12 -18.66 -15.09
C TYR A 211 -0.58 -19.96 -15.76
N LEU A 212 -0.17 -20.19 -17.01
CA LEU A 212 -0.49 -21.43 -17.73
C LEU A 212 0.12 -22.65 -17.02
N MET A 213 1.39 -22.57 -16.62
CA MET A 213 2.07 -23.66 -15.91
C MET A 213 1.45 -23.92 -14.54
N ALA A 214 1.11 -22.87 -13.79
CA ALA A 214 0.47 -22.99 -12.48
C ALA A 214 -0.93 -23.60 -12.58
N ALA A 215 -1.77 -23.13 -13.52
CA ALA A 215 -3.10 -23.66 -13.75
C ALA A 215 -3.04 -25.13 -14.18
N ASP A 216 -2.16 -25.46 -15.13
CA ASP A 216 -1.97 -26.83 -15.61
C ASP A 216 -1.58 -27.77 -14.46
N ARG A 217 -0.50 -27.43 -13.75
CA ARG A 217 0.03 -28.24 -12.67
C ARG A 217 -0.95 -28.39 -11.52
N LEU A 218 -1.61 -27.31 -11.10
CA LEU A 218 -2.53 -27.33 -9.97
C LEU A 218 -3.73 -28.23 -10.27
N ILE A 219 -4.34 -28.11 -11.45
CA ILE A 219 -5.50 -28.91 -11.84
C ILE A 219 -5.13 -30.38 -12.07
N GLU A 220 -3.98 -30.68 -12.68
CA GLU A 220 -3.51 -32.07 -12.80
C GLU A 220 -3.25 -32.72 -11.44
N THR A 221 -2.68 -31.95 -10.49
CA THR A 221 -2.42 -32.45 -9.13
C THR A 221 -3.72 -32.66 -8.34
N ALA A 222 -4.67 -31.74 -8.47
CA ALA A 222 -5.94 -31.81 -7.74
C ALA A 222 -6.91 -32.87 -8.29
N LEU A 223 -6.84 -33.17 -9.58
CA LEU A 223 -7.76 -34.09 -10.26
C LEU A 223 -7.03 -35.24 -10.95
N PRO A 224 -6.27 -36.11 -10.27
CA PRO A 224 -5.60 -37.24 -10.92
C PRO A 224 -6.62 -38.21 -11.56
N GLU A 225 -6.22 -38.98 -12.60
CA GLU A 225 -7.11 -39.95 -13.26
C GLU A 225 -7.66 -40.99 -12.27
N GLY A 226 -6.82 -41.47 -11.34
CA GLY A 226 -7.19 -42.42 -10.30
C GLY A 226 -7.02 -41.84 -8.89
N GLU A 227 -7.78 -42.38 -7.94
CA GLU A 227 -7.73 -41.97 -6.52
C GLU A 227 -6.75 -42.82 -5.68
N GLN A 228 -6.23 -43.90 -6.26
CA GLN A 228 -5.45 -44.90 -5.53
C GLN A 228 -4.08 -44.33 -5.12
N GLY A 229 -3.84 -44.22 -3.81
CA GLY A 229 -2.61 -43.63 -3.26
C GLY A 229 -2.58 -42.10 -3.25
N ALA A 230 -3.70 -41.43 -3.55
CA ALA A 230 -3.81 -39.97 -3.41
C ALA A 230 -3.76 -39.56 -1.93
N SER A 231 -3.13 -38.42 -1.64
CA SER A 231 -3.13 -37.85 -0.29
C SER A 231 -4.53 -37.33 0.10
N GLU A 232 -4.79 -37.19 1.39
CA GLU A 232 -6.04 -36.62 1.90
C GLU A 232 -6.31 -35.21 1.33
N GLU A 233 -5.27 -34.40 1.18
CA GLU A 233 -5.33 -33.07 0.55
C GLU A 233 -5.84 -33.15 -0.90
N VAL A 234 -5.34 -34.10 -1.71
CA VAL A 234 -5.77 -34.29 -3.10
C VAL A 234 -7.22 -34.79 -3.16
N ILE A 235 -7.62 -35.69 -2.26
CA ILE A 235 -9.01 -36.16 -2.18
C ILE A 235 -9.95 -35.01 -1.81
N ALA A 236 -9.56 -34.16 -0.86
CA ALA A 236 -10.33 -32.98 -0.46
C ALA A 236 -10.44 -31.97 -1.61
N ALA A 237 -9.35 -31.72 -2.33
CA ALA A 237 -9.32 -30.86 -3.51
C ALA A 237 -10.24 -31.39 -4.62
N ARG A 238 -10.19 -32.69 -4.91
CA ARG A 238 -11.07 -33.34 -5.89
C ARG A 238 -12.54 -33.14 -5.56
N ARG A 239 -12.94 -33.37 -4.29
CA ARG A 239 -14.33 -33.17 -3.84
C ARG A 239 -14.76 -31.70 -3.92
N ARG A 240 -13.85 -30.77 -3.64
CA ARG A 240 -14.11 -29.32 -3.75
C ARG A 240 -14.39 -28.90 -5.19
N ILE A 241 -13.67 -29.48 -6.15
CA ILE A 241 -13.76 -29.11 -7.57
C ILE A 241 -14.90 -29.88 -8.27
N LEU A 242 -15.06 -31.16 -7.95
CA LEU A 242 -16.06 -32.05 -8.52
C LEU A 242 -17.17 -32.30 -7.50
N SER A 243 -18.04 -31.31 -7.34
CA SER A 243 -19.23 -31.44 -6.48
C SER A 243 -20.27 -32.38 -7.08
N SER A 244 -20.28 -32.52 -8.42
CA SER A 244 -21.18 -33.38 -9.17
C SER A 244 -20.38 -34.42 -9.97
N LEU A 245 -20.64 -35.71 -9.74
CA LEU A 245 -20.04 -36.80 -10.51
C LEU A 245 -21.07 -37.38 -11.49
N PRO A 246 -20.66 -37.75 -12.72
CA PRO A 246 -21.56 -38.41 -13.66
C PRO A 246 -21.75 -39.89 -13.31
N LYS A 247 -22.79 -40.49 -13.89
CA LYS A 247 -23.08 -41.92 -13.76
C LYS A 247 -21.93 -42.84 -14.20
N SER A 248 -21.08 -42.37 -15.11
CA SER A 248 -19.89 -43.09 -15.58
C SER A 248 -18.81 -43.27 -14.51
N ILE A 249 -18.81 -42.43 -13.47
CA ILE A 249 -17.87 -42.48 -12.35
C ILE A 249 -18.57 -42.96 -11.07
N ASP A 250 -19.76 -42.42 -10.77
CA ASP A 250 -20.55 -42.80 -9.62
C ASP A 250 -21.89 -43.40 -10.08
N SER A 251 -22.04 -44.72 -9.91
CA SER A 251 -23.24 -45.45 -10.30
C SER A 251 -24.54 -44.98 -9.61
N ALA A 252 -24.43 -44.25 -8.49
CA ALA A 252 -25.57 -43.67 -7.79
C ALA A 252 -26.03 -42.32 -8.38
N SER A 253 -25.26 -41.73 -9.29
CA SER A 253 -25.60 -40.47 -9.96
C SER A 253 -26.58 -40.67 -11.12
N ASP A 254 -27.51 -39.73 -11.26
CA ASP A 254 -28.45 -39.63 -12.38
C ASP A 254 -27.95 -38.70 -13.50
N LEU A 255 -26.81 -38.02 -13.31
CA LEU A 255 -26.27 -37.08 -14.28
C LEU A 255 -25.48 -37.80 -15.38
N ASP A 256 -25.62 -37.33 -16.62
CA ASP A 256 -24.68 -37.69 -17.68
C ASP A 256 -23.36 -36.91 -17.56
N ASP A 257 -22.38 -37.27 -18.38
CA ASP A 257 -21.05 -36.65 -18.38
C ASP A 257 -21.13 -35.14 -18.65
N ARG A 258 -22.03 -34.68 -19.52
CA ARG A 258 -22.09 -33.26 -19.90
C ARG A 258 -22.82 -32.44 -18.84
N ASP A 259 -23.86 -32.97 -18.23
CA ASP A 259 -24.63 -32.33 -17.16
C ASP A 259 -23.80 -32.21 -15.87
N ALA A 260 -23.07 -33.27 -15.50
CA ALA A 260 -22.13 -33.21 -14.38
C ALA A 260 -21.00 -32.20 -14.66
N ALA A 261 -20.48 -32.17 -15.89
CA ALA A 261 -19.46 -31.20 -16.27
C ALA A 261 -19.96 -29.76 -16.19
N LYS A 262 -21.17 -29.50 -16.67
CA LYS A 262 -21.81 -28.19 -16.59
C LYS A 262 -21.90 -27.70 -15.15
N ALA A 263 -22.43 -28.52 -14.23
CA ALA A 263 -22.56 -28.15 -12.83
C ALA A 263 -21.21 -27.82 -12.17
N ASN A 264 -20.17 -28.62 -12.44
CA ASN A 264 -18.82 -28.36 -11.93
C ASN A 264 -18.19 -27.10 -12.53
N ILE A 265 -18.37 -26.88 -13.84
CA ILE A 265 -17.87 -25.70 -14.55
C ILE A 265 -18.53 -24.43 -14.01
N GLU A 266 -19.86 -24.44 -13.84
CA GLU A 266 -20.62 -23.31 -13.31
C GLU A 266 -20.15 -22.95 -11.89
N ALA A 267 -20.11 -23.93 -10.98
CA ALA A 267 -19.69 -23.70 -9.60
C ALA A 267 -18.22 -23.23 -9.50
N PHE A 268 -17.32 -23.80 -10.31
CA PHE A 268 -15.91 -23.42 -10.30
C PHE A 268 -15.69 -22.03 -10.91
N ALA A 269 -16.36 -21.73 -12.03
CA ALA A 269 -16.29 -20.43 -12.68
C ALA A 269 -16.89 -19.33 -11.80
N GLU A 270 -18.00 -19.60 -11.10
CA GLU A 270 -18.64 -18.62 -10.21
C GLU A 270 -17.69 -18.14 -9.11
N ARG A 271 -17.01 -19.08 -8.44
CA ARG A 271 -16.03 -18.79 -7.39
C ARG A 271 -14.77 -18.13 -7.96
N ALA A 272 -14.26 -18.62 -9.09
CA ALA A 272 -13.04 -18.10 -9.72
C ALA A 272 -13.24 -16.67 -10.26
N TRP A 273 -14.33 -16.44 -10.98
CA TRP A 273 -14.64 -15.15 -11.59
C TRP A 273 -15.38 -14.20 -10.64
N ARG A 274 -15.73 -14.70 -9.44
CA ARG A 274 -16.31 -13.95 -8.32
C ARG A 274 -17.68 -13.34 -8.67
N ARG A 275 -18.38 -13.98 -9.60
CA ARG A 275 -19.73 -13.64 -10.07
C ARG A 275 -20.34 -14.85 -10.78
N PRO A 276 -21.67 -14.94 -10.90
CA PRO A 276 -22.30 -15.91 -11.78
C PRO A 276 -21.77 -15.80 -13.22
N PRO A 277 -21.33 -16.92 -13.84
CA PRO A 277 -20.98 -16.93 -15.26
C PRO A 277 -22.25 -16.81 -16.12
N THR A 278 -22.15 -16.19 -17.30
CA THR A 278 -23.30 -16.14 -18.22
C THR A 278 -23.50 -17.49 -18.91
N PRO A 279 -24.71 -17.81 -19.39
CA PRO A 279 -24.95 -19.05 -20.13
C PRO A 279 -24.01 -19.25 -21.33
N GLU A 280 -23.65 -18.17 -22.03
CA GLU A 280 -22.72 -18.21 -23.18
C GLU A 280 -21.27 -18.45 -22.75
N GLU A 281 -20.87 -17.99 -21.56
CA GLU A 281 -19.57 -18.31 -20.98
C GLU A 281 -19.47 -19.80 -20.63
N VAL A 282 -20.52 -20.34 -20.00
CA VAL A 282 -20.60 -21.76 -19.64
C VAL A 282 -20.58 -22.64 -20.89
N GLU A 283 -21.36 -22.30 -21.92
CA GLU A 283 -21.43 -23.09 -23.15
C GLU A 283 -20.09 -23.10 -23.92
N ARG A 284 -19.34 -21.99 -23.92
CA ARG A 284 -17.98 -21.96 -24.46
C ARG A 284 -17.02 -22.90 -23.73
N LEU A 285 -17.14 -23.00 -22.40
CA LEU A 285 -16.34 -23.92 -21.60
C LEU A 285 -16.77 -25.38 -21.82
N LEU A 286 -18.06 -25.64 -21.98
CA LEU A 286 -18.57 -26.97 -22.33
C LEU A 286 -18.09 -27.43 -23.71
N THR A 287 -17.93 -26.52 -24.67
CA THR A 287 -17.33 -26.86 -25.96
C THR A 287 -15.88 -27.38 -25.81
N ILE A 288 -15.11 -26.83 -24.87
CA ILE A 288 -13.75 -27.32 -24.55
C ILE A 288 -13.82 -28.71 -23.92
N PHE A 289 -14.77 -28.93 -23.01
CA PHE A 289 -15.03 -30.23 -22.40
C PHE A 289 -15.40 -31.30 -23.45
N ASP A 290 -16.37 -31.02 -24.32
CA ASP A 290 -16.87 -31.96 -25.34
C ASP A 290 -15.75 -32.40 -26.30
N ALA A 291 -14.90 -31.45 -26.72
CA ALA A 291 -13.73 -31.74 -27.55
C ALA A 291 -12.68 -32.60 -26.82
N ALA A 292 -12.46 -32.35 -25.54
CA ALA A 292 -11.52 -33.13 -24.73
C ALA A 292 -12.05 -34.54 -24.43
N LEU A 293 -13.35 -34.67 -24.15
CA LEU A 293 -14.01 -35.96 -23.91
C LEU A 293 -13.95 -36.84 -25.17
N SER A 294 -14.24 -36.27 -26.34
CA SER A 294 -14.15 -36.97 -27.63
C SER A 294 -12.74 -37.52 -27.93
N ARG A 295 -11.69 -36.88 -27.42
CA ARG A 295 -10.29 -37.30 -27.63
C ARG A 295 -9.80 -38.30 -26.58
N THR A 296 -10.24 -38.15 -25.33
CA THR A 296 -9.67 -38.89 -24.19
C THR A 296 -10.52 -40.05 -23.72
N GLY A 297 -11.85 -39.97 -23.89
CA GLY A 297 -12.82 -40.92 -23.34
C GLY A 297 -12.89 -40.93 -21.81
N SER A 298 -12.18 -40.02 -21.11
CA SER A 298 -12.18 -39.90 -19.66
C SER A 298 -12.84 -38.58 -19.24
N PHE A 299 -13.89 -38.67 -18.43
CA PHE A 299 -14.56 -37.49 -17.87
C PHE A 299 -13.58 -36.62 -17.08
N ILE A 300 -12.71 -37.20 -16.25
CA ILE A 300 -11.74 -36.43 -15.45
C ILE A 300 -10.76 -35.71 -16.36
N ALA A 301 -10.16 -36.40 -17.34
CA ALA A 301 -9.25 -35.79 -18.30
C ALA A 301 -9.90 -34.64 -19.08
N ALA A 302 -11.17 -34.81 -19.46
CA ALA A 302 -11.95 -33.81 -20.17
C ALA A 302 -12.28 -32.61 -19.28
N GLN A 303 -12.70 -32.84 -18.04
CA GLN A 303 -13.06 -31.83 -17.04
C GLN A 303 -11.90 -30.90 -16.69
N ARG A 304 -10.65 -31.38 -16.70
CA ARG A 304 -9.47 -30.53 -16.42
C ARG A 304 -9.34 -29.35 -17.39
N GLN A 305 -9.73 -29.52 -18.66
CA GLN A 305 -9.48 -28.52 -19.71
C GLN A 305 -10.26 -27.21 -19.49
N PRO A 306 -11.60 -27.20 -19.31
CA PRO A 306 -12.32 -25.97 -19.01
C PRO A 306 -11.89 -25.35 -17.67
N LEU A 307 -11.51 -26.16 -16.67
CA LEU A 307 -11.02 -25.63 -15.38
C LEU A 307 -9.71 -24.86 -15.55
N LYS A 308 -8.75 -25.39 -16.32
CA LYS A 308 -7.53 -24.65 -16.68
C LYS A 308 -7.85 -23.36 -17.45
N ALA A 309 -8.80 -23.40 -18.37
CA ALA A 309 -9.24 -22.23 -19.12
C ALA A 309 -9.85 -21.15 -18.19
N ILE A 310 -10.63 -21.53 -17.18
CA ILE A 310 -11.16 -20.62 -16.16
C ILE A 310 -10.02 -19.90 -15.41
N LEU A 311 -8.97 -20.62 -15.02
CA LEU A 311 -7.83 -20.10 -14.24
C LEU A 311 -6.87 -19.20 -15.03
N VAL A 312 -6.91 -19.21 -16.36
CA VAL A 312 -6.12 -18.30 -17.20
C VAL A 312 -6.97 -17.23 -17.90
N SER A 313 -8.26 -17.21 -17.58
CA SER A 313 -9.19 -16.19 -18.06
C SER A 313 -8.88 -14.81 -17.46
N PRO A 314 -9.04 -13.72 -18.21
CA PRO A 314 -9.01 -12.38 -17.66
C PRO A 314 -9.97 -12.17 -16.49
N HIS A 315 -11.13 -12.86 -16.47
CA HIS A 315 -12.08 -12.78 -15.36
C HIS A 315 -11.55 -13.34 -14.04
N PHE A 316 -10.58 -14.28 -14.09
CA PHE A 316 -9.89 -14.77 -12.90
C PHE A 316 -8.65 -13.92 -12.58
N LEU A 317 -7.78 -13.73 -13.58
CA LEU A 317 -6.47 -13.10 -13.41
C LEU A 317 -6.55 -11.61 -13.08
N PHE A 318 -7.65 -10.93 -13.45
CA PHE A 318 -7.82 -9.51 -13.25
C PHE A 318 -9.04 -9.19 -12.38
N VAL A 319 -8.91 -8.11 -11.62
CA VAL A 319 -10.01 -7.44 -10.94
C VAL A 319 -10.66 -6.50 -11.96
N VAL A 320 -11.56 -7.06 -12.76
CA VAL A 320 -12.31 -6.32 -13.77
C VAL A 320 -13.64 -5.90 -13.17
N GLU A 321 -13.88 -4.60 -13.14
CA GLU A 321 -15.19 -4.06 -12.81
C GLU A 321 -15.89 -3.73 -14.13
N SER A 322 -17.02 -4.40 -14.38
CA SER A 322 -17.88 -4.19 -15.55
C SER A 322 -18.18 -2.70 -15.73
N GLU A 323 -17.89 -2.20 -16.94
CA GLU A 323 -18.08 -0.80 -17.29
C GLU A 323 -19.51 -0.59 -17.83
N PRO A 324 -20.29 0.32 -17.25
CA PRO A 324 -21.64 0.66 -17.71
C PRO A 324 -21.57 1.58 -18.92
N GLU A 325 -22.46 1.36 -19.91
CA GLU A 325 -22.48 2.11 -21.19
C GLU A 325 -22.58 3.64 -21.00
N ALA A 326 -23.28 4.10 -19.97
CA ALA A 326 -23.53 5.52 -19.74
C ALA A 326 -22.29 6.31 -19.23
N GLY A 327 -21.20 5.62 -18.83
CA GLY A 327 -20.07 6.23 -18.15
C GLY A 327 -20.45 6.94 -16.83
N GLY A 328 -19.55 7.78 -16.32
CA GLY A 328 -19.74 8.59 -15.11
C GLY A 328 -19.51 7.85 -13.79
N VAL A 329 -19.85 8.51 -12.68
CA VAL A 329 -19.75 7.91 -11.35
C VAL A 329 -20.93 6.97 -11.10
N GLN A 330 -20.65 5.71 -10.82
CA GLN A 330 -21.66 4.69 -10.55
C GLN A 330 -21.29 3.84 -9.34
N ARG A 331 -22.30 3.30 -8.67
CA ARG A 331 -22.10 2.31 -7.60
C ARG A 331 -21.67 1.00 -8.23
N ILE A 332 -20.63 0.36 -7.68
CA ILE A 332 -20.17 -0.95 -8.14
C ILE A 332 -21.21 -2.03 -7.80
N SER A 333 -21.27 -3.10 -8.57
CA SER A 333 -22.21 -4.20 -8.33
C SER A 333 -21.96 -4.89 -6.98
N PRO A 334 -22.94 -5.60 -6.40
CA PRO A 334 -22.72 -6.34 -5.15
C PRO A 334 -21.57 -7.35 -5.22
N HIS A 335 -21.37 -8.04 -6.36
CA HIS A 335 -20.24 -8.96 -6.56
C HIS A 335 -18.89 -8.25 -6.62
N GLN A 336 -18.85 -7.05 -7.20
CA GLN A 336 -17.66 -6.21 -7.19
C GLN A 336 -17.34 -5.73 -5.77
N LEU A 337 -18.35 -5.36 -4.99
CA LEU A 337 -18.19 -5.00 -3.58
C LEU A 337 -17.68 -6.20 -2.75
N ALA A 338 -18.26 -7.39 -2.93
CA ALA A 338 -17.77 -8.63 -2.33
C ALA A 338 -16.30 -8.89 -2.67
N THR A 339 -15.93 -8.71 -3.95
CA THR A 339 -14.55 -8.87 -4.42
C THR A 339 -13.61 -7.87 -3.76
N ARG A 340 -13.96 -6.58 -3.73
CA ARG A 340 -13.13 -5.56 -3.06
C ARG A 340 -12.94 -5.89 -1.58
N LEU A 341 -13.99 -6.34 -0.90
CA LEU A 341 -13.93 -6.69 0.52
C LEU A 341 -13.02 -7.91 0.77
N ALA A 342 -13.15 -8.96 -0.04
CA ALA A 342 -12.32 -10.15 0.06
C ALA A 342 -10.84 -9.88 -0.26
N LEU A 343 -10.54 -9.02 -1.23
CA LEU A 343 -9.16 -8.63 -1.55
C LEU A 343 -8.54 -7.74 -0.46
N LEU A 344 -9.33 -6.81 0.10
CA LEU A 344 -8.89 -5.96 1.21
C LEU A 344 -8.54 -6.79 2.46
N ILE A 345 -9.43 -7.70 2.88
CA ILE A 345 -9.29 -8.39 4.18
C ILE A 345 -8.53 -9.70 4.07
N TRP A 346 -8.81 -10.51 3.04
CA TRP A 346 -8.25 -11.87 2.87
C TRP A 346 -7.22 -11.98 1.75
N SER A 347 -7.07 -10.93 0.94
CA SER A 347 -6.26 -10.94 -0.27
C SER A 347 -6.51 -12.22 -1.08
N SER A 348 -7.78 -12.53 -1.29
CA SER A 348 -8.26 -13.77 -1.93
C SER A 348 -9.67 -13.56 -2.49
N ILE A 349 -10.27 -14.62 -3.01
CA ILE A 349 -11.66 -14.64 -3.48
C ILE A 349 -12.67 -14.56 -2.32
N PRO A 350 -13.87 -14.01 -2.56
CA PRO A 350 -15.02 -14.14 -1.66
C PRO A 350 -15.33 -15.60 -1.31
N ASP A 351 -15.88 -15.83 -0.11
CA ASP A 351 -16.48 -17.12 0.23
C ASP A 351 -17.94 -17.20 -0.26
N ASP A 352 -18.50 -18.40 -0.23
CA ASP A 352 -19.84 -18.67 -0.76
C ASP A 352 -20.92 -17.81 -0.06
N ARG A 353 -20.75 -17.54 1.25
CA ARG A 353 -21.64 -16.65 1.99
C ARG A 353 -21.61 -15.22 1.44
N LEU A 354 -20.42 -14.67 1.20
CA LEU A 354 -20.29 -13.31 0.67
C LEU A 354 -20.83 -13.21 -0.77
N LEU A 355 -20.67 -14.27 -1.58
CA LEU A 355 -21.27 -14.36 -2.92
C LEU A 355 -22.80 -14.42 -2.85
N GLN A 356 -23.39 -15.22 -1.96
CA GLN A 356 -24.85 -15.29 -1.78
C GLN A 356 -25.46 -13.95 -1.32
N LEU A 357 -24.75 -13.21 -0.46
CA LEU A 357 -25.14 -11.85 -0.08
C LEU A 357 -25.02 -10.88 -1.25
N ALA A 358 -24.07 -11.09 -2.16
CA ALA A 358 -23.98 -10.34 -3.40
C ALA A 358 -25.15 -10.67 -4.35
N ASP A 359 -25.50 -11.93 -4.53
CA ASP A 359 -26.61 -12.39 -5.38
C ASP A 359 -27.95 -11.76 -4.97
N SER A 360 -28.19 -11.67 -3.66
CA SER A 360 -29.40 -11.06 -3.10
C SER A 360 -29.37 -9.52 -3.05
N GLY A 361 -28.22 -8.89 -3.32
CA GLY A 361 -28.00 -7.45 -3.16
C GLY A 361 -27.91 -6.98 -1.70
N ALA A 362 -27.91 -7.90 -0.74
CA ALA A 362 -27.89 -7.59 0.69
C ALA A 362 -26.62 -6.84 1.14
N LEU A 363 -25.50 -6.96 0.41
CA LEU A 363 -24.25 -6.25 0.71
C LEU A 363 -24.36 -4.71 0.60
N TYR A 364 -25.44 -4.18 0.02
CA TYR A 364 -25.69 -2.75 0.00
C TYR A 364 -26.30 -2.21 1.29
N ASP A 365 -26.78 -3.09 2.17
CA ASP A 365 -27.19 -2.72 3.52
C ASP A 365 -25.95 -2.51 4.41
N GLU A 366 -25.88 -1.38 5.09
CA GLU A 366 -24.70 -0.99 5.86
C GLU A 366 -24.44 -1.94 7.04
N GLU A 367 -25.49 -2.42 7.72
CA GLU A 367 -25.35 -3.30 8.87
C GLU A 367 -24.92 -4.71 8.45
N VAL A 368 -25.45 -5.19 7.32
CA VAL A 368 -24.97 -6.44 6.70
C VAL A 368 -23.49 -6.32 6.35
N LEU A 369 -23.07 -5.23 5.69
CA LEU A 369 -21.68 -5.03 5.29
C LEU A 369 -20.74 -4.95 6.50
N ARG A 370 -21.10 -4.21 7.56
CA ARG A 370 -20.34 -4.19 8.82
C ARG A 370 -20.26 -5.57 9.47
N GLY A 371 -21.36 -6.31 9.46
CA GLY A 371 -21.42 -7.68 9.97
C GLY A 371 -20.45 -8.61 9.25
N GLU A 372 -20.40 -8.55 7.92
CA GLU A 372 -19.46 -9.33 7.12
C GLU A 372 -18.01 -8.91 7.33
N VAL A 373 -17.71 -7.60 7.43
CA VAL A 373 -16.36 -7.11 7.79
C VAL A 373 -15.89 -7.75 9.09
N ARG A 374 -16.69 -7.70 10.16
CA ARG A 374 -16.34 -8.27 11.47
C ARG A 374 -16.13 -9.78 11.40
N ARG A 375 -17.00 -10.49 10.69
CA ARG A 375 -16.86 -11.95 10.47
C ARG A 375 -15.54 -12.27 9.75
N MET A 376 -15.25 -11.54 8.67
CA MET A 376 -14.06 -11.76 7.87
C MET A 376 -12.78 -11.45 8.63
N LEU A 377 -12.78 -10.40 9.47
CA LEU A 377 -11.66 -10.08 10.34
C LEU A 377 -11.41 -11.13 11.43
N ALA A 378 -12.45 -11.83 11.90
CA ALA A 378 -12.29 -12.92 12.85
C ALA A 378 -11.70 -14.20 12.22
N ASP A 379 -11.85 -14.37 10.90
CA ASP A 379 -11.33 -15.52 10.16
C ASP A 379 -9.80 -15.53 10.11
N SER A 380 -9.21 -16.72 10.13
CA SER A 380 -7.76 -16.93 9.95
C SER A 380 -7.20 -16.33 8.65
N LYS A 381 -8.01 -16.24 7.59
CA LYS A 381 -7.59 -15.62 6.33
C LYS A 381 -7.23 -14.15 6.49
N ALA A 382 -7.74 -13.45 7.51
CA ALA A 382 -7.38 -12.05 7.78
C ALA A 382 -5.91 -11.88 8.21
N ASP A 383 -5.17 -12.97 8.48
CA ASP A 383 -3.71 -12.91 8.64
C ASP A 383 -3.01 -12.33 7.40
N SER A 384 -3.65 -12.38 6.22
CA SER A 384 -3.16 -11.73 5.01
C SER A 384 -3.03 -10.21 5.11
N LEU A 385 -3.75 -9.54 6.03
CA LEU A 385 -3.54 -8.11 6.30
C LEU A 385 -2.12 -7.87 6.82
N GLY A 386 -1.61 -8.77 7.66
CA GLY A 386 -0.22 -8.69 8.12
C GLY A 386 0.78 -8.92 7.00
N GLU A 387 0.52 -9.90 6.14
CA GLU A 387 1.43 -10.27 5.05
C GLU A 387 1.44 -9.24 3.92
N ASN A 388 0.27 -8.83 3.43
CA ASN A 388 0.15 -7.99 2.23
C ASN A 388 0.14 -6.51 2.54
N PHE A 389 -0.59 -6.08 3.57
CA PHE A 389 -0.55 -4.67 3.97
C PHE A 389 0.62 -4.42 4.91
N GLY A 390 0.74 -5.19 5.99
CA GLY A 390 1.71 -4.96 7.07
C GLY A 390 3.16 -4.96 6.61
N LEU A 391 3.60 -5.98 5.86
CA LEU A 391 4.98 -6.03 5.38
C LEU A 391 5.30 -4.94 4.35
N GLN A 392 4.34 -4.50 3.54
CA GLN A 392 4.56 -3.39 2.61
C GLN A 392 4.62 -2.05 3.34
N TRP A 393 3.70 -1.82 4.27
CA TRP A 393 3.71 -0.62 5.14
C TRP A 393 5.01 -0.51 5.93
N LEU A 394 5.52 -1.60 6.49
CA LEU A 394 6.75 -1.58 7.27
C LEU A 394 8.02 -1.54 6.41
N GLY A 395 7.92 -1.62 5.08
CA GLY A 395 9.08 -1.71 4.17
C GLY A 395 9.82 -3.06 4.23
N LEU A 396 9.13 -4.12 4.66
CA LEU A 396 9.67 -5.45 4.92
C LEU A 396 9.36 -6.47 3.81
N LYS A 397 8.74 -6.09 2.69
CA LYS A 397 8.37 -7.03 1.61
C LYS A 397 9.54 -7.93 1.17
N GLU A 398 10.74 -7.37 1.03
CA GLU A 398 11.96 -8.07 0.61
C GLU A 398 12.86 -8.54 1.77
N PHE A 399 12.39 -8.43 3.02
CA PHE A 399 13.15 -8.82 4.20
C PHE A 399 13.54 -10.31 4.14
N GLY A 400 14.84 -10.60 4.28
CA GLY A 400 15.44 -11.93 4.15
C GLY A 400 16.03 -12.24 2.76
N ASN A 401 15.57 -11.54 1.71
CA ASN A 401 16.04 -11.71 0.33
C ASN A 401 17.04 -10.63 -0.14
N GLY A 402 17.16 -9.54 0.62
CA GLY A 402 18.09 -8.43 0.35
C GLY A 402 19.48 -8.60 0.98
N PRO A 403 20.23 -7.48 1.14
CA PRO A 403 21.51 -7.47 1.86
C PRO A 403 21.35 -8.06 3.26
N LYS A 404 22.22 -9.03 3.60
CA LYS A 404 22.20 -9.71 4.90
C LYS A 404 23.16 -9.03 5.89
N PRO A 405 22.88 -9.10 7.19
CA PRO A 405 23.88 -8.87 8.23
C PRO A 405 25.17 -9.67 7.96
N ASP A 406 26.30 -9.06 8.26
CA ASP A 406 27.61 -9.67 8.09
C ASP A 406 27.78 -10.82 9.09
N ALA A 407 28.04 -12.03 8.60
CA ALA A 407 28.13 -13.23 9.42
C ALA A 407 29.34 -13.23 10.39
N GLU A 408 30.37 -12.41 10.15
CA GLU A 408 31.48 -12.23 11.10
C GLU A 408 31.03 -11.45 12.34
N VAL A 409 30.11 -10.50 12.15
CA VAL A 409 29.61 -9.62 13.22
C VAL A 409 28.37 -10.23 13.89
N PHE A 410 27.50 -10.88 13.11
CA PHE A 410 26.22 -11.42 13.54
C PHE A 410 26.10 -12.91 13.16
N PRO A 411 26.91 -13.81 13.76
CA PRO A 411 26.95 -15.22 13.38
C PRO A 411 25.65 -15.98 13.69
N GLU A 412 24.82 -15.46 14.60
CA GLU A 412 23.50 -16.01 14.90
C GLU A 412 22.42 -15.68 13.85
N TYR A 413 22.68 -14.75 12.93
CA TYR A 413 21.72 -14.39 11.89
C TYR A 413 21.72 -15.45 10.79
N ASP A 414 20.63 -16.20 10.67
CA ASP A 414 20.40 -17.19 9.63
C ASP A 414 19.01 -17.02 8.96
N ASP A 415 18.75 -17.82 7.93
CA ASP A 415 17.49 -17.74 7.18
C ASP A 415 16.27 -18.14 8.05
N LYS A 416 16.47 -18.99 9.07
CA LYS A 416 15.41 -19.40 9.99
C LYS A 416 15.02 -18.25 10.91
N LEU A 417 16.01 -17.53 11.44
CA LEU A 417 15.78 -16.35 12.27
C LEU A 417 15.17 -15.22 11.43
N ALA A 418 15.66 -14.98 10.21
CA ALA A 418 15.08 -13.99 9.30
C ALA A 418 13.60 -14.29 9.00
N ALA A 419 13.25 -15.55 8.74
CA ALA A 419 11.86 -15.97 8.57
C ALA A 419 11.02 -15.73 9.85
N ALA A 420 11.57 -15.99 11.04
CA ALA A 420 10.88 -15.72 12.29
C ALA A 420 10.67 -14.22 12.53
N MET A 421 11.67 -13.37 12.28
CA MET A 421 11.54 -11.91 12.40
C MET A 421 10.49 -11.33 11.43
N ARG A 422 10.39 -11.88 10.21
CA ARG A 422 9.36 -11.51 9.24
C ARG A 422 7.97 -11.91 9.72
N GLU A 423 7.84 -13.13 10.21
CA GLU A 423 6.57 -13.69 10.68
C GLU A 423 6.04 -12.96 11.94
N GLU A 424 6.91 -12.46 12.81
CA GLU A 424 6.51 -11.58 13.92
C GLU A 424 5.79 -10.31 13.41
N ALA A 425 6.34 -9.68 12.36
CA ALA A 425 5.76 -8.48 11.78
C ALA A 425 4.36 -8.77 11.19
N VAL A 426 4.22 -9.88 10.47
CA VAL A 426 2.93 -10.37 9.95
C VAL A 426 1.93 -10.54 11.10
N ARG A 427 2.29 -11.33 12.11
CA ARG A 427 1.41 -11.67 13.23
C ARG A 427 1.00 -10.44 14.04
N THR A 428 1.93 -9.52 14.28
CA THR A 428 1.64 -8.33 15.06
C THR A 428 0.64 -7.44 14.36
N VAL A 429 0.85 -7.14 13.08
CA VAL A 429 -0.10 -6.32 12.30
C VAL A 429 -1.45 -7.03 12.17
N ALA A 430 -1.46 -8.31 11.81
CA ALA A 430 -2.70 -9.10 11.71
C ALA A 430 -3.48 -9.13 13.03
N SER A 431 -2.78 -9.29 14.16
CA SER A 431 -3.42 -9.40 15.48
C SER A 431 -4.22 -8.17 15.85
N VAL A 432 -3.76 -6.97 15.48
CA VAL A 432 -4.45 -5.72 15.81
C VAL A 432 -5.82 -5.67 15.14
N PHE A 433 -5.94 -6.18 13.92
CA PHE A 433 -7.22 -6.28 13.22
C PHE A 433 -8.07 -7.45 13.73
N ARG A 434 -7.49 -8.64 13.85
CA ARG A 434 -8.22 -9.86 14.24
C ARG A 434 -8.77 -9.81 15.67
N ALA A 435 -7.99 -9.27 16.60
CA ALA A 435 -8.42 -9.07 17.98
C ALA A 435 -9.25 -7.79 18.17
N ASN A 436 -9.43 -7.00 17.10
CA ASN A 436 -9.99 -5.66 17.16
C ASN A 436 -9.33 -4.84 18.28
N ALA A 437 -7.99 -4.80 18.27
CA ALA A 437 -7.19 -4.06 19.24
C ALA A 437 -7.11 -2.57 18.85
N PRO A 438 -6.74 -1.68 19.78
CA PRO A 438 -6.44 -0.29 19.45
C PRO A 438 -5.27 -0.20 18.46
N LEU A 439 -5.36 0.68 17.46
CA LEU A 439 -4.26 0.89 16.50
C LEU A 439 -2.94 1.31 17.17
N THR A 440 -3.01 1.91 18.35
CA THR A 440 -1.83 2.29 19.14
C THR A 440 -1.00 1.12 19.64
N ASP A 441 -1.54 -0.10 19.64
CA ASP A 441 -0.77 -1.31 19.97
C ASP A 441 0.34 -1.57 18.93
N LEU A 442 0.19 -1.02 17.71
CA LEU A 442 1.28 -1.00 16.72
C LEU A 442 2.45 -0.12 17.15
N ILE A 443 2.26 0.87 18.03
CA ILE A 443 3.35 1.67 18.60
C ILE A 443 3.88 1.03 19.89
N ASP A 444 2.96 0.62 20.77
CA ASP A 444 3.28 0.34 22.17
C ASP A 444 2.38 -0.76 22.76
N ALA A 445 2.43 -1.95 22.15
CA ALA A 445 1.87 -3.15 22.77
C ALA A 445 2.71 -3.60 23.96
N ASP A 446 2.05 -4.15 24.98
CA ASP A 446 2.69 -4.82 26.12
C ASP A 446 2.88 -6.33 25.90
N TYR A 447 2.90 -6.73 24.63
CA TYR A 447 3.06 -8.10 24.18
C TYR A 447 3.82 -8.15 22.85
N ILE A 448 4.34 -9.33 22.52
CA ILE A 448 4.85 -9.68 21.18
C ILE A 448 4.30 -11.04 20.75
N TYR A 449 4.54 -11.41 19.49
CA TYR A 449 4.39 -12.79 19.04
C TYR A 449 5.77 -13.41 18.86
N ALA A 450 6.01 -14.56 19.48
CA ALA A 450 7.27 -15.26 19.37
C ALA A 450 7.08 -16.77 19.29
N ASN A 451 7.97 -17.43 18.55
CA ASN A 451 8.27 -18.85 18.69
C ASN A 451 9.59 -19.03 19.46
N ALA A 452 10.02 -20.26 19.69
CA ALA A 452 11.28 -20.53 20.41
C ALA A 452 12.52 -19.86 19.79
N SER A 453 12.59 -19.78 18.45
CA SER A 453 13.72 -19.16 17.74
C SER A 453 13.83 -17.67 18.03
N LEU A 454 12.70 -16.96 17.94
CA LEU A 454 12.66 -15.52 18.15
C LEU A 454 12.75 -15.15 19.63
N ALA A 455 12.14 -15.95 20.51
CA ALA A 455 12.25 -15.74 21.96
C ALA A 455 13.70 -15.86 22.43
N LYS A 456 14.44 -16.88 21.96
CA LYS A 456 15.88 -16.99 22.20
C LYS A 456 16.64 -15.75 21.73
N HIS A 457 16.35 -15.25 20.53
CA HIS A 457 16.96 -14.04 19.98
C HIS A 457 16.67 -12.79 20.83
N TYR A 458 15.49 -12.72 21.43
CA TYR A 458 15.07 -11.60 22.28
C TYR A 458 15.46 -11.75 23.75
N GLY A 459 16.03 -12.88 24.16
CA GLY A 459 16.32 -13.17 25.57
C GLY A 459 15.06 -13.42 26.40
N ILE A 460 13.97 -13.86 25.77
CA ILE A 460 12.70 -14.20 26.40
C ILE A 460 12.68 -15.70 26.69
N ASP A 461 12.35 -16.06 27.92
CA ASP A 461 12.29 -17.46 28.33
C ASP A 461 11.02 -18.13 27.80
N LEU A 462 11.20 -19.01 26.81
CA LEU A 462 10.17 -19.90 26.28
C LEU A 462 10.75 -21.31 26.12
N PRO A 463 9.94 -22.37 26.31
CA PRO A 463 10.37 -23.73 26.03
C PRO A 463 10.98 -23.89 24.62
N PRO A 464 12.04 -24.71 24.42
CA PRO A 464 12.76 -24.83 23.14
C PRO A 464 11.93 -25.22 21.91
N ASP A 465 10.77 -25.86 22.12
CA ASP A 465 9.87 -26.32 21.06
C ASP A 465 8.58 -25.49 20.97
N SER A 466 8.59 -24.30 21.58
CA SER A 466 7.45 -23.39 21.57
C SER A 466 7.05 -22.99 20.15
N SER A 467 5.82 -23.31 19.78
CA SER A 467 5.16 -22.75 18.61
C SER A 467 4.91 -21.25 18.79
N TRP A 468 4.50 -20.59 17.70
CA TRP A 468 4.05 -19.21 17.74
C TRP A 468 2.96 -18.99 18.79
N GLN A 469 3.21 -18.05 19.69
CA GLN A 469 2.26 -17.63 20.71
C GLN A 469 2.43 -16.15 21.03
N GLN A 470 1.39 -15.55 21.60
CA GLN A 470 1.49 -14.22 22.18
C GLN A 470 2.22 -14.32 23.52
N VAL A 471 3.22 -13.47 23.73
CA VAL A 471 3.99 -13.40 24.97
C VAL A 471 3.78 -12.03 25.59
N LYS A 472 3.28 -12.02 26.83
CA LYS A 472 3.18 -10.79 27.63
C LYS A 472 4.58 -10.32 28.03
N LEU A 473 4.81 -9.02 27.97
CA LEU A 473 6.08 -8.41 28.36
C LEU A 473 5.96 -7.73 29.72
N ASP A 474 7.00 -7.88 30.54
CA ASP A 474 7.13 -7.20 31.84
C ASP A 474 7.73 -5.78 31.71
N SER A 475 8.45 -5.52 30.62
CA SER A 475 9.00 -4.21 30.28
C SER A 475 8.44 -3.71 28.95
N ARG A 476 8.45 -2.39 28.73
CA ARG A 476 8.01 -1.80 27.46
C ARG A 476 9.15 -1.62 26.46
N GLN A 477 10.33 -2.18 26.74
CA GLN A 477 11.48 -2.10 25.83
C GLN A 477 11.14 -2.70 24.47
N ARG A 478 10.41 -3.82 24.46
CA ARG A 478 9.84 -4.45 23.26
C ARG A 478 8.33 -4.21 23.17
N GLY A 479 7.72 -4.66 22.07
CA GLY A 479 6.31 -4.46 21.76
C GLY A 479 6.09 -3.32 20.78
N GLY A 480 5.05 -3.42 19.96
CA GLY A 480 4.85 -2.55 18.80
C GLY A 480 5.89 -2.77 17.69
N VAL A 481 5.66 -2.16 16.52
CA VAL A 481 6.46 -2.38 15.31
C VAL A 481 7.86 -1.75 15.38
N LEU A 482 8.03 -0.70 16.18
CA LEU A 482 9.27 0.08 16.32
C LEU A 482 10.47 -0.75 16.81
N THR A 483 10.19 -1.81 17.57
CA THR A 483 11.20 -2.57 18.31
C THR A 483 11.35 -4.01 17.80
N MET A 484 10.68 -4.34 16.68
CA MET A 484 10.84 -5.61 16.00
C MET A 484 12.22 -5.70 15.37
N ALA A 485 12.86 -6.87 15.48
CA ALA A 485 14.16 -7.06 14.87
C ALA A 485 14.14 -6.94 13.35
N SER A 486 13.05 -7.31 12.66
CA SER A 486 12.94 -7.12 11.21
C SER A 486 13.04 -5.65 10.81
N VAL A 487 12.30 -4.78 11.51
CA VAL A 487 12.37 -3.31 11.31
C VAL A 487 13.77 -2.79 11.64
N LEU A 488 14.30 -3.10 12.82
CA LEU A 488 15.60 -2.63 13.28
C LEU A 488 16.76 -3.07 12.38
N THR A 489 16.67 -4.29 11.84
CA THR A 489 17.65 -4.85 10.89
C THR A 489 17.53 -4.17 9.53
N SER A 490 16.30 -3.99 9.01
CA SER A 490 16.08 -3.31 7.74
C SER A 490 16.55 -1.84 7.74
N ALA A 491 16.51 -1.21 8.91
CA ALA A 491 17.00 0.14 9.17
C ALA A 491 18.46 0.19 9.67
N SER A 492 19.29 -0.82 9.35
CA SER A 492 20.70 -0.91 9.73
C SER A 492 21.59 -1.25 8.53
N TYR A 493 22.90 -1.10 8.67
CA TYR A 493 23.89 -1.60 7.71
C TYR A 493 24.35 -3.01 8.10
N PRO A 494 24.91 -3.80 7.16
CA PRO A 494 25.31 -5.19 7.44
C PRO A 494 26.21 -5.39 8.67
N ARG A 495 27.07 -4.41 8.99
CA ARG A 495 28.03 -4.49 10.11
C ARG A 495 27.71 -3.55 11.28
N ARG A 496 26.67 -2.69 11.19
CA ARG A 496 26.40 -1.67 12.22
C ARG A 496 24.97 -1.10 12.20
N THR A 497 24.55 -0.55 13.32
CA THR A 497 23.30 0.23 13.44
C THR A 497 23.33 1.51 12.62
N SER A 498 22.16 2.13 12.41
CA SER A 498 22.03 3.44 11.77
C SER A 498 20.88 4.25 12.40
N PRO A 499 21.17 5.17 13.36
CA PRO A 499 20.19 6.10 13.91
C PRO A 499 19.50 6.92 12.82
N VAL A 500 20.23 7.28 11.77
CA VAL A 500 19.72 7.99 10.59
C VAL A 500 18.62 7.18 9.92
N LEU A 501 18.88 5.92 9.54
CA LEU A 501 17.88 5.09 8.85
C LEU A 501 16.71 4.72 9.77
N ARG A 502 16.96 4.44 11.05
CA ARG A 502 15.91 4.15 12.04
C ARG A 502 14.99 5.36 12.25
N GLY A 503 15.57 6.53 12.44
CA GLY A 503 14.84 7.78 12.55
C GLY A 503 14.05 8.10 11.29
N ARG A 504 14.63 7.85 10.10
CA ARG A 504 13.95 8.06 8.81
C ARG A 504 12.71 7.19 8.73
N TRP A 505 12.87 5.91 9.05
CA TRP A 505 11.78 4.94 9.03
C TRP A 505 10.64 5.34 9.97
N ILE A 506 10.94 5.82 11.20
CA ILE A 506 9.91 6.32 12.12
C ILE A 506 9.18 7.53 11.51
N LEU A 507 9.92 8.49 10.93
CA LEU A 507 9.31 9.68 10.34
C LEU A 507 8.42 9.33 9.14
N GLU A 508 8.91 8.48 8.24
CA GLU A 508 8.23 8.18 6.96
C GLU A 508 7.11 7.17 7.14
N GLU A 509 7.37 6.03 7.78
CA GLU A 509 6.41 4.91 7.85
C GLU A 509 5.47 4.99 9.07
N VAL A 510 5.90 5.60 10.18
CA VAL A 510 5.04 5.72 11.37
C VAL A 510 4.32 7.08 11.39
N LEU A 511 5.01 8.17 11.08
CA LEU A 511 4.46 9.53 11.24
C LEU A 511 4.02 10.20 9.92
N GLY A 512 4.33 9.62 8.75
CA GLY A 512 3.97 10.18 7.45
C GLY A 512 4.65 11.52 7.12
N ALA A 513 5.81 11.77 7.71
CA ALA A 513 6.66 12.92 7.44
C ALA A 513 7.74 12.54 6.42
N ARG A 514 7.71 13.16 5.23
CA ARG A 514 8.71 12.91 4.18
C ARG A 514 10.08 13.45 4.56
N VAL A 515 11.12 12.64 4.36
CA VAL A 515 12.51 13.08 4.47
C VAL A 515 13.06 13.28 3.05
N PRO A 516 13.58 14.48 2.70
CA PRO A 516 14.14 14.70 1.38
C PRO A 516 15.41 13.84 1.15
N PRO A 517 15.75 13.53 -0.10
CA PRO A 517 17.00 12.83 -0.39
C PRO A 517 18.21 13.65 0.09
N PRO A 518 19.32 12.99 0.46
CA PRO A 518 20.52 13.70 0.88
C PRO A 518 21.08 14.56 -0.27
N PRO A 519 21.74 15.69 0.03
CA PRO A 519 22.41 16.50 -0.98
C PRO A 519 23.43 15.69 -1.80
N PRO A 520 23.65 16.03 -3.08
CA PRO A 520 24.71 15.41 -3.88
C PRO A 520 26.09 15.57 -3.22
N ASN A 521 26.94 14.55 -3.31
CA ASN A 521 28.34 14.55 -2.87
C ASN A 521 28.60 14.61 -1.35
N VAL A 522 27.65 14.21 -0.50
CA VAL A 522 27.94 14.01 0.94
C VAL A 522 28.75 12.70 1.11
N PRO A 523 29.98 12.75 1.65
CA PRO A 523 30.77 11.54 1.90
C PRO A 523 30.09 10.66 2.95
N ALA A 524 30.19 9.34 2.78
CA ALA A 524 29.69 8.39 3.77
C ALA A 524 30.39 8.61 5.13
N LEU A 525 29.68 8.37 6.22
CA LEU A 525 30.29 8.28 7.55
C LEU A 525 31.33 7.14 7.51
N GLU A 526 32.61 7.50 7.53
CA GLU A 526 33.73 6.55 7.48
C GLU A 526 33.63 5.56 8.65
N ASP A 527 33.88 4.28 8.35
CA ASP A 527 34.08 3.26 9.36
C ASP A 527 35.45 3.46 10.00
N GLU A 528 35.56 3.25 11.32
CA GLU A 528 36.84 3.41 12.03
C GLU A 528 37.89 2.46 11.44
N HIS A 529 38.87 3.02 10.73
CA HIS A 529 40.07 2.34 10.29
C HIS A 529 41.27 3.12 10.83
N GLY A 530 41.77 2.79 12.03
CA GLY A 530 43.02 3.36 12.56
C GLY A 530 43.14 3.37 14.09
N GLU A 531 44.29 3.85 14.60
CA GLU A 531 44.64 4.00 16.03
C GLU A 531 43.92 5.18 16.73
N ALA A 532 42.82 5.69 16.16
CA ALA A 532 42.05 6.76 16.75
C ALA A 532 41.28 6.28 17.99
N LYS A 533 40.96 7.22 18.90
CA LYS A 533 40.15 6.94 20.09
C LYS A 533 38.80 6.34 19.66
N PRO A 534 38.35 5.21 20.22
CA PRO A 534 37.06 4.62 19.86
C PRO A 534 35.95 5.63 20.18
N THR A 535 35.19 5.99 19.15
CA THR A 535 34.07 6.93 19.22
C THR A 535 32.74 6.19 19.07
N THR A 536 31.71 6.67 19.75
CA THR A 536 30.36 6.13 19.57
C THR A 536 29.78 6.57 18.23
N LEU A 537 28.80 5.83 17.68
CA LEU A 537 28.09 6.25 16.47
C LEU A 537 27.40 7.61 16.63
N ARG A 538 26.94 7.94 17.85
CA ARG A 538 26.37 9.24 18.19
C ARG A 538 27.37 10.38 18.01
N GLU A 539 28.55 10.27 18.61
CA GLU A 539 29.60 11.30 18.52
C GLU A 539 29.98 11.57 17.06
N ARG A 540 30.11 10.52 16.25
CA ARG A 540 30.39 10.64 14.80
C ARG A 540 29.28 11.39 14.06
N LEU A 541 28.03 11.12 14.39
CA LEU A 541 26.88 11.76 13.76
C LEU A 541 26.73 13.22 14.20
N GLU A 542 27.00 13.53 15.46
CA GLU A 542 27.03 14.90 15.98
C GLU A 542 28.11 15.75 15.29
N LEU A 543 29.29 15.18 15.03
CA LEU A 543 30.32 15.83 14.20
C LEU A 543 29.83 16.08 12.76
N HIS A 544 29.16 15.10 12.15
CA HIS A 544 28.61 15.23 10.80
C HIS A 544 27.54 16.33 10.68
N ARG A 545 26.76 16.54 11.75
CA ARG A 545 25.65 17.51 11.81
C ARG A 545 26.07 18.97 12.01
N GLN A 546 27.35 19.26 12.18
CA GLN A 546 27.81 20.65 12.38
C GLN A 546 27.54 21.56 11.18
N LYS A 547 27.25 21.01 10.00
CA LYS A 547 26.82 21.76 8.81
C LYS A 547 25.33 22.06 8.86
N ALA A 548 24.95 23.33 8.69
CA ALA A 548 23.56 23.80 8.74
C ALA A 548 22.62 23.04 7.77
N GLU A 549 23.11 22.74 6.56
CA GLU A 549 22.39 21.98 5.54
C GLU A 549 21.97 20.58 6.04
N CYS A 550 22.85 19.89 6.78
CA CYS A 550 22.60 18.57 7.34
C CYS A 550 21.72 18.64 8.60
N ALA A 551 21.92 19.65 9.44
CA ALA A 551 21.19 19.81 10.71
C ALA A 551 19.67 19.90 10.52
N SER A 552 19.21 20.54 9.44
CA SER A 552 17.78 20.74 9.13
C SER A 552 16.94 19.46 9.19
N CYS A 553 17.45 18.34 8.65
CA CYS A 553 16.78 17.05 8.63
C CYS A 553 17.22 16.16 9.80
N HIS A 554 18.51 16.15 10.13
CA HIS A 554 19.06 15.30 11.18
C HIS A 554 18.58 15.69 12.59
N ASN A 555 18.22 16.95 12.84
CA ASN A 555 17.61 17.38 14.10
C ASN A 555 16.25 16.72 14.38
N ARG A 556 15.58 16.18 13.35
CA ARG A 556 14.29 15.49 13.49
C ARG A 556 14.46 13.98 13.57
N MET A 557 15.36 13.48 12.75
CA MET A 557 15.51 12.06 12.45
C MET A 557 16.39 11.37 13.48
N ASP A 558 17.59 11.90 13.71
CA ASP A 558 18.59 11.23 14.53
C ASP A 558 18.17 11.06 15.98
N PRO A 559 17.51 12.03 16.64
CA PRO A 559 17.01 11.81 18.00
C PRO A 559 16.12 10.58 18.09
N LEU A 560 15.18 10.42 17.15
CA LEU A 560 14.28 9.25 17.10
C LEU A 560 15.07 7.95 16.94
N GLY A 561 16.11 7.96 16.10
CA GLY A 561 17.02 6.84 15.94
C GLY A 561 17.84 6.51 17.18
N PHE A 562 18.34 7.53 17.89
CA PHE A 562 19.10 7.36 19.13
C PHE A 562 18.28 6.65 20.21
N GLY A 563 16.96 6.91 20.28
CA GLY A 563 16.05 6.18 21.17
C GLY A 563 16.01 4.67 20.97
N LEU A 564 16.49 4.17 19.82
CA LEU A 564 16.55 2.75 19.49
C LEU A 564 17.97 2.16 19.55
N GLU A 565 19.00 2.94 19.93
CA GLU A 565 20.39 2.46 19.88
C GLU A 565 20.73 1.39 20.92
N ASN A 566 19.87 1.20 21.93
CA ASN A 566 19.92 0.01 22.78
C ASN A 566 19.61 -1.29 22.04
N PHE A 567 19.23 -1.23 20.77
CA PHE A 567 19.15 -2.40 19.88
C PHE A 567 20.31 -2.45 18.89
N ASP A 568 21.00 -3.59 18.81
CA ASP A 568 22.07 -3.84 17.84
C ASP A 568 21.55 -3.95 16.39
N GLY A 569 22.44 -4.22 15.44
CA GLY A 569 22.11 -4.30 14.01
C GLY A 569 21.11 -5.39 13.63
N ILE A 570 20.86 -6.37 14.52
CA ILE A 570 19.87 -7.44 14.33
C ILE A 570 18.75 -7.38 15.38
N GLY A 571 18.63 -6.27 16.11
CA GLY A 571 17.54 -6.02 17.05
C GLY A 571 17.67 -6.67 18.43
N ARG A 572 18.87 -7.12 18.84
CA ARG A 572 19.12 -7.59 20.21
C ARG A 572 19.39 -6.42 21.15
N TRP A 573 19.05 -6.57 22.43
CA TRP A 573 19.35 -5.56 23.42
C TRP A 573 20.87 -5.46 23.70
N ARG A 574 21.37 -4.25 23.87
CA ARG A 574 22.75 -3.94 24.25
C ARG A 574 22.83 -2.70 25.15
N GLU A 575 23.84 -2.69 26.02
CA GLU A 575 24.13 -1.58 26.94
C GLU A 575 25.38 -0.78 26.55
N SER A 576 26.23 -1.33 25.69
CA SER A 576 27.45 -0.70 25.21
C SER A 576 27.68 -0.89 23.70
N ASP A 577 28.42 0.05 23.11
CA ASP A 577 28.89 0.06 21.73
C ASP A 577 30.40 0.36 21.73
N ASN A 578 31.22 -0.51 21.13
CA ASN A 578 32.69 -0.40 21.17
C ASN A 578 33.27 -0.18 22.60
N GLY A 579 32.67 -0.83 23.59
CA GLY A 579 33.07 -0.73 24.99
C GLY A 579 32.66 0.57 25.70
N GLN A 580 31.93 1.47 25.02
CA GLN A 580 31.36 2.68 25.60
C GLN A 580 29.87 2.48 25.92
N PRO A 581 29.35 3.03 27.03
CA PRO A 581 27.92 2.99 27.34
C PRO A 581 27.09 3.65 26.22
N ILE A 582 25.92 3.09 25.94
CA ILE A 582 24.99 3.66 24.96
C ILE A 582 24.23 4.83 25.60
N ASP A 583 24.28 5.99 24.94
CA ASP A 583 23.39 7.11 25.21
C ASP A 583 22.23 7.11 24.20
N SER A 584 21.07 6.61 24.64
CA SER A 584 19.83 6.59 23.85
C SER A 584 18.91 7.79 24.11
N ALA A 585 19.42 8.86 24.72
CA ALA A 585 18.65 10.06 24.97
C ALA A 585 18.46 10.90 23.69
N GLY A 586 17.24 11.34 23.43
CA GLY A 586 16.88 12.19 22.29
C GLY A 586 16.18 13.46 22.73
N LYS A 587 16.37 14.53 21.94
CA LYS A 587 15.63 15.80 22.05
C LYS A 587 15.04 16.16 20.70
N LEU A 588 13.72 16.30 20.63
CA LEU A 588 13.01 16.69 19.41
C LEU A 588 12.95 18.22 19.25
N PRO A 589 12.72 18.74 18.03
CA PRO A 589 12.53 20.17 17.78
C PRO A 589 11.34 20.80 18.54
N SER A 590 10.37 19.99 18.99
CA SER A 590 9.28 20.43 19.87
C SER A 590 9.76 20.79 21.28
N GLY A 591 10.97 20.35 21.66
CA GLY A 591 11.50 20.46 23.02
C GLY A 591 11.29 19.20 23.87
N ASP A 592 10.49 18.23 23.39
CA ASP A 592 10.32 16.94 24.07
C ASP A 592 11.65 16.19 24.16
N THR A 593 11.90 15.59 25.32
CA THR A 593 13.07 14.75 25.59
C THR A 593 12.63 13.35 25.99
N PHE A 594 13.46 12.36 25.70
CA PHE A 594 13.26 10.96 26.11
C PHE A 594 14.61 10.26 26.28
N SER A 595 14.62 9.16 27.03
CA SER A 595 15.75 8.27 27.21
C SER A 595 15.36 6.83 26.88
N GLY A 596 15.79 6.35 25.72
CA GLY A 596 15.56 4.97 25.28
C GLY A 596 14.16 4.70 24.70
N PRO A 597 13.87 3.44 24.35
CA PRO A 597 12.73 3.07 23.53
C PRO A 597 11.38 3.22 24.26
N GLU A 598 11.35 3.00 25.57
CA GLU A 598 10.11 3.07 26.36
C GLU A 598 9.54 4.49 26.39
N GLU A 599 10.39 5.47 26.67
CA GLU A 599 10.02 6.88 26.67
C GLU A 599 9.78 7.42 25.26
N LEU A 600 10.54 6.94 24.26
CA LEU A 600 10.29 7.26 22.85
C LEU A 600 8.87 6.86 22.43
N LYS A 601 8.40 5.67 22.82
CA LYS A 601 7.01 5.24 22.56
C LYS A 601 5.99 6.18 23.20
N VAL A 602 6.23 6.65 24.42
CA VAL A 602 5.36 7.65 25.07
C VAL A 602 5.29 8.95 24.24
N ILE A 603 6.43 9.42 23.73
CA ILE A 603 6.48 10.60 22.84
C ILE A 603 5.69 10.36 21.55
N LEU A 604 5.81 9.19 20.94
CA LEU A 604 5.07 8.84 19.73
C LEU A 604 3.55 8.71 20.00
N LEU A 605 3.14 8.20 21.16
CA LEU A 605 1.74 8.14 21.56
C LEU A 605 1.13 9.54 21.77
N LYS A 606 1.88 10.52 22.28
CA LYS A 606 1.45 11.94 22.32
C LYS A 606 1.18 12.49 20.92
N ARG A 607 1.88 11.97 19.91
CA ARG A 607 1.72 12.29 18.49
C ARG A 607 0.87 11.26 17.73
N SER A 608 0.08 10.45 18.44
CA SER A 608 -0.70 9.35 17.84
C SER A 608 -1.68 9.81 16.77
N GLY A 609 -2.13 11.08 16.77
CA GLY A 609 -2.95 11.63 15.69
C GLY A 609 -2.22 11.67 14.33
N GLU A 610 -0.91 11.92 14.32
CA GLU A 610 -0.09 11.86 13.08
C GLU A 610 0.01 10.42 12.58
N PHE A 611 0.28 9.49 13.49
CA PHE A 611 0.31 8.05 13.19
C PHE A 611 -1.04 7.57 12.65
N GLN A 612 -2.14 7.88 13.34
CA GLN A 612 -3.48 7.48 12.91
C GLN A 612 -3.79 8.03 11.52
N LYS A 613 -3.55 9.34 11.26
CA LYS A 613 -3.80 9.94 9.94
C LYS A 613 -2.96 9.26 8.86
N HIS A 614 -1.69 8.98 9.14
CA HIS A 614 -0.82 8.30 8.18
C HIS A 614 -1.27 6.86 7.91
N PHE A 615 -1.54 6.09 8.96
CA PHE A 615 -1.98 4.70 8.87
C PHE A 615 -3.31 4.56 8.14
N VAL A 616 -4.29 5.43 8.44
CA VAL A 616 -5.58 5.49 7.72
C VAL A 616 -5.36 5.74 6.24
N ARG A 617 -4.48 6.68 5.88
CA ARG A 617 -4.16 6.96 4.47
C ARG A 617 -3.51 5.77 3.78
N LYS A 618 -2.52 5.12 4.42
CA LYS A 618 -1.87 3.93 3.88
C LYS A 618 -2.88 2.81 3.62
N LEU A 619 -3.74 2.50 4.59
CA LEU A 619 -4.71 1.42 4.47
C LEU A 619 -5.83 1.74 3.47
N LEU A 620 -6.29 3.00 3.41
CA LEU A 620 -7.23 3.44 2.39
C LEU A 620 -6.62 3.36 0.98
N GLY A 621 -5.37 3.80 0.79
CA GLY A 621 -4.65 3.68 -0.48
C GLY A 621 -4.46 2.22 -0.90
N PHE A 622 -4.10 1.35 0.05
CA PHE A 622 -4.01 -0.10 -0.15
C PHE A 622 -5.35 -0.69 -0.62
N GLY A 623 -6.45 -0.37 0.08
CA GLY A 623 -7.79 -0.89 -0.22
C GLY A 623 -8.40 -0.37 -1.52
N LEU A 624 -8.10 0.88 -1.90
CA LEU A 624 -8.53 1.46 -3.17
C LEU A 624 -7.62 1.09 -4.35
N GLY A 625 -6.39 0.62 -4.08
CA GLY A 625 -5.42 0.27 -5.11
C GLY A 625 -4.97 1.47 -5.96
N ARG A 626 -4.88 2.65 -5.35
CA ARG A 626 -4.47 3.90 -6.02
C ARG A 626 -3.93 4.94 -5.04
N ASP A 627 -3.27 5.96 -5.58
CA ASP A 627 -2.93 7.17 -4.85
C ASP A 627 -4.19 7.88 -4.32
N LEU A 628 -4.08 8.41 -3.09
CA LEU A 628 -5.13 9.22 -2.49
C LEU A 628 -5.07 10.66 -2.98
N ASN A 629 -6.24 11.26 -3.18
CA ASN A 629 -6.44 12.62 -3.64
C ASN A 629 -7.19 13.47 -2.60
N LYS A 630 -7.47 14.74 -2.94
CA LYS A 630 -8.19 15.66 -2.05
C LYS A 630 -9.63 15.21 -1.69
N PHE A 631 -10.31 14.49 -2.58
CA PHE A 631 -11.65 13.95 -2.35
C PHE A 631 -11.64 12.81 -1.31
N ASP A 632 -10.53 12.09 -1.19
CA ASP A 632 -10.37 11.02 -0.20
C ASP A 632 -10.14 11.55 1.23
N ASN A 633 -9.77 12.83 1.39
CA ASN A 633 -9.54 13.42 2.72
C ASN A 633 -10.79 13.36 3.61
N CYS A 634 -12.00 13.48 3.03
CA CYS A 634 -13.22 13.29 3.81
C CYS A 634 -13.32 11.88 4.41
N VAL A 635 -12.93 10.85 3.65
CA VAL A 635 -12.92 9.46 4.14
C VAL A 635 -11.89 9.31 5.26
N VAL A 636 -10.71 9.91 5.09
CA VAL A 636 -9.66 9.91 6.13
C VAL A 636 -10.17 10.56 7.42
N ASP A 637 -10.78 11.75 7.33
CA ASP A 637 -11.28 12.49 8.50
C ASP A 637 -12.44 11.74 9.18
N ARG A 638 -13.33 11.12 8.39
CA ARG A 638 -14.39 10.26 8.92
C ARG A 638 -13.82 9.06 9.66
N CYS A 639 -12.85 8.35 9.08
CA CYS A 639 -12.17 7.23 9.74
C CYS A 639 -11.53 7.67 11.07
N LEU A 640 -10.83 8.81 11.09
CA LEU A 640 -10.21 9.34 12.30
C LEU A 640 -11.24 9.67 13.39
N LYS A 641 -12.37 10.29 13.00
CA LYS A 641 -13.47 10.59 13.91
C LYS A 641 -14.06 9.30 14.50
N CYS A 642 -14.42 8.33 13.65
CA CYS A 642 -15.02 7.07 14.08
C CYS A 642 -14.05 6.25 14.94
N LEU A 643 -12.75 6.22 14.61
CA LEU A 643 -11.73 5.59 15.45
C LEU A 643 -11.69 6.22 16.84
N LYS A 644 -11.69 7.55 16.94
CA LYS A 644 -11.68 8.25 18.22
C LYS A 644 -12.93 7.96 19.06
N GLU A 645 -14.09 7.85 18.44
CA GLU A 645 -15.36 7.54 19.10
C GLU A 645 -15.46 6.07 19.55
N ASN A 646 -14.59 5.19 19.04
CA ASN A 646 -14.61 3.75 19.29
C ASN A 646 -13.24 3.24 19.78
N ASP A 647 -12.60 3.96 20.71
CA ASP A 647 -11.36 3.54 21.39
C ASP A 647 -10.23 3.06 20.46
N LEU A 648 -10.12 3.67 19.27
CA LEU A 648 -9.13 3.39 18.22
C LEU A 648 -9.14 1.95 17.70
N LYS A 649 -10.27 1.25 17.84
CA LYS A 649 -10.44 -0.15 17.44
C LYS A 649 -10.21 -0.35 15.94
N ALA A 650 -9.23 -1.19 15.58
CA ALA A 650 -8.77 -1.35 14.21
C ALA A 650 -9.86 -1.82 13.22
N GLY A 651 -10.82 -2.64 13.67
CA GLY A 651 -11.92 -3.10 12.84
C GLY A 651 -12.81 -1.97 12.31
N ILE A 652 -12.96 -0.88 13.08
CA ILE A 652 -13.72 0.32 12.67
C ILE A 652 -13.12 0.93 11.41
N LEU A 653 -11.79 0.90 11.27
CA LEU A 653 -11.14 1.43 10.09
C LEU A 653 -11.53 0.66 8.82
N ILE A 654 -11.57 -0.68 8.89
CA ILE A 654 -11.99 -1.51 7.75
C ILE A 654 -13.48 -1.29 7.43
N GLU A 655 -14.33 -1.19 8.46
CA GLU A 655 -15.75 -0.89 8.29
C GLU A 655 -15.98 0.46 7.59
N GLU A 656 -15.32 1.53 8.03
CA GLU A 656 -15.47 2.86 7.43
C GLU A 656 -14.88 2.93 6.02
N ILE A 657 -13.80 2.21 5.73
CA ILE A 657 -13.28 2.07 4.36
C ILE A 657 -14.31 1.36 3.49
N ALA A 658 -14.86 0.22 3.92
CA ALA A 658 -15.84 -0.56 3.17
C ALA A 658 -17.12 0.25 2.88
N LEU A 659 -17.53 1.09 3.82
CA LEU A 659 -18.69 1.97 3.67
C LEU A 659 -18.41 3.25 2.88
N SER A 660 -17.15 3.58 2.65
CA SER A 660 -16.78 4.83 1.99
C SER A 660 -17.28 4.90 0.55
N TYR A 661 -17.61 6.11 0.12
CA TYR A 661 -18.04 6.37 -1.25
C TYR A 661 -17.05 5.88 -2.32
N PRO A 662 -15.72 6.16 -2.24
CA PRO A 662 -14.77 5.65 -3.23
C PRO A 662 -14.57 4.13 -3.22
N PHE A 663 -14.92 3.46 -2.11
CA PHE A 663 -14.87 2.00 -2.05
C PHE A 663 -16.12 1.35 -2.65
N GLN A 664 -17.26 2.03 -2.63
CA GLN A 664 -18.52 1.53 -3.19
C GLN A 664 -18.86 2.10 -4.58
N HIS A 665 -18.13 3.11 -5.04
CA HIS A 665 -18.39 3.77 -6.32
C HIS A 665 -17.12 3.86 -7.15
N ARG A 666 -17.31 3.93 -8.46
CA ARG A 666 -16.25 4.12 -9.44
C ARG A 666 -16.70 5.08 -10.51
N TYR A 667 -15.76 5.87 -10.99
CA TYR A 667 -15.93 6.64 -12.21
C TYR A 667 -15.54 5.76 -13.41
N PHE A 668 -16.45 5.65 -14.38
CA PHE A 668 -16.22 4.99 -15.65
C PHE A 668 -16.13 6.05 -16.75
N LYS A 669 -15.15 5.89 -17.63
CA LYS A 669 -15.03 6.76 -18.78
C LYS A 669 -16.18 6.47 -19.74
N ALA A 670 -16.87 7.50 -20.22
CA ALA A 670 -17.86 7.30 -21.28
C ALA A 670 -17.14 6.88 -22.57
N ASP A 671 -17.68 5.86 -23.25
CA ASP A 671 -17.22 5.50 -24.60
C ASP A 671 -17.43 6.71 -25.53
N LYS A 672 -16.37 7.10 -26.23
CA LYS A 672 -16.40 8.20 -27.19
C LYS A 672 -16.99 7.79 -28.53
#